data_AF-A0A449A8J1-F1
#
_entry.id   AF-A0A449A8J1-F1
#
_cell.length_a   1.000
_cell.length_b   1.000
_cell.length_c   1.000
_cell.angle_alpha   90.00
_cell.angle_beta   90.00
_cell.angle_gamma   90.00
#
_symmetry.space_group_name_H-M   'P 1'
#
loop_
_entity.id
_entity.type
_entity.pdbx_description
1 polymer ?
#
loop_
_entity_poly.entity_id
_entity_poly.type
_entity_poly.pdbx_seq_one_letter_code
_entity_poly.pdbx_strand_id
1 'polypeptide(L)'
;MRKSTERRLFNCVVLIASGSAVGATSAIIIQKNHSHPREVKRINDEIKEQIIDVNNTSDKLDQNKGSVDSLKNAIDEAEQKLAQFNRKFNEYNKEEYETNDKINNEIDNFKNSISELKAKIKDSKLRYEQNKSAFDTMYNEAIKTSNEAKKQLKETYEIDKPRLQAADIKLETVIKKVENSKQKVQDSQSNVDNLSTLNEELKQAIEEVKKLIEELKNVNEEQKNNKYLQAINNVINELNNKINKSANLGNNIKEIEDFITDLEKNITKANSTVKIVESEEGLNESVLAANEQLKDIISKSEQALKNTKPKLAVISNNIDQKLNELETKINKSKRKIANSTDFDELSKEFDNYNTTNESIKDLETKIKDAEYDKGLKHIGQLKLNNENNKVASLDKMKSTITKVLEAANNLNEEQIEHFSVKIALANTPQELANIRDEINLANKKEQYKKFVRTLQNLSKDEISEFISKINEYNESNYEKIKEEYSKINDEKAKLISEINTFDFTDKYKNQLSNNIKSEKLNKATSSKEEKKHINNSKTKVKEFINNSENKIPENKKTELKDLLTKAQSQVDVENVENQAQLEKAKQNAINEINKLNINNKEQLINEINKKDDETGIRAIVAKAKGDVLESEKLDAESKIRYLDFISNNEKTQKINQIKNTTNASKEQINKIVEELTNKNKEKQDLFEENIKYSDMFTEHFINEQKNKLVNEDDKNKYNKIKNDFATLKTQKEDLINKLDNKVTFPYLGDKDKQNLKNKLKQAIDSESIKKVEKEASQLNADKQKLISEVDKLEKVEADKASTKEQIINANGKDEAQRIYDELKAKSNKEKVNSKAAEYNDSIKDISDKINDLKQYNQSITSVNLKRKNNELISHLEKQVTQYKQEYEQNLENNSIQEKGKKLKLAKDIIKKYVDTIKDSHDYINNRAENDSIKSDGWEEFYNSTIKHNKDFFDGLTKTNLENYGINGHDVNRIMLDVYLRTKYKIFKKEVLRLIGNGKWRVKNGRLIISFMYLDNNKEEIKTNLKNARPTLDKTKYNSKYNNLTINWNADPKFRSFAKPSIARDSLDYYDPNKIQFKRLGRIYDYHAWGISFKSGDDDGLELDLKIIGMPNDKNYIIPLIYIKEDYESKKDSYDPNDPNVATQNFDTNVNKGDSIKEEELIAKNIQ
;
A
#
# COMPACT_ATOMS: atom_id res chain seq x y z
N MET A 1 90.28 -47.48 -78.54
CA MET A 1 90.87 -46.66 -77.45
C MET A 1 90.14 -47.07 -76.17
N ARG A 2 90.74 -47.58 -75.07
CA ARG A 2 91.72 -46.97 -74.13
C ARG A 2 91.22 -45.60 -73.64
N LYS A 3 90.90 -45.33 -72.36
CA LYS A 3 90.78 -46.11 -71.09
C LYS A 3 89.53 -45.52 -70.33
N SER A 4 88.87 -46.08 -69.29
CA SER A 4 89.25 -46.86 -68.08
C SER A 4 90.12 -46.06 -67.08
N THR A 5 90.04 -46.11 -65.73
CA THR A 5 89.26 -46.85 -64.69
C THR A 5 89.23 -45.92 -63.43
N GLU A 6 88.70 -46.11 -62.21
CA GLU A 6 88.02 -47.15 -61.38
C GLU A 6 87.36 -46.39 -60.16
N ARG A 7 86.19 -46.71 -59.56
CA ARG A 7 85.99 -47.53 -58.32
C ARG A 7 84.50 -47.53 -57.88
N ARG A 8 83.85 -48.70 -57.70
CA ARG A 8 83.66 -49.57 -56.49
C ARG A 8 82.66 -49.02 -55.46
N LEU A 9 81.72 -49.74 -54.83
CA LEU A 9 81.15 -51.13 -54.86
C LEU A 9 79.70 -51.01 -54.28
N PHE A 10 78.64 -51.77 -54.58
CA PHE A 10 78.35 -53.03 -55.30
C PHE A 10 78.45 -54.35 -54.49
N ASN A 11 77.29 -54.88 -54.06
CA ASN A 11 76.92 -56.29 -53.76
C ASN A 11 75.43 -56.30 -53.30
N CYS A 12 74.51 -57.23 -53.66
CA CYS A 12 74.55 -58.38 -54.58
C CYS A 12 73.20 -58.56 -55.34
N VAL A 13 73.25 -59.30 -56.44
CA VAL A 13 72.17 -59.69 -57.39
C VAL A 13 71.62 -61.08 -56.99
N VAL A 14 70.33 -61.45 -56.96
CA VAL A 14 69.17 -61.35 -57.92
C VAL A 14 69.16 -62.48 -58.98
N LEU A 15 67.96 -63.02 -59.32
CA LEU A 15 67.66 -63.95 -60.46
C LEU A 15 68.27 -65.40 -60.36
N ILE A 16 67.90 -66.49 -61.07
CA ILE A 16 66.92 -66.86 -62.15
C ILE A 16 66.18 -68.20 -61.75
N ALA A 17 65.19 -68.64 -62.51
CA ALA A 17 64.47 -69.92 -62.43
C ALA A 17 65.18 -71.16 -63.05
N SER A 18 64.58 -72.34 -62.81
CA SER A 18 64.58 -73.61 -63.60
C SER A 18 65.85 -74.46 -63.80
N GLY A 19 65.84 -75.69 -63.25
CA GLY A 19 65.89 -76.90 -64.11
C GLY A 19 67.00 -77.97 -63.91
N SER A 20 66.66 -79.09 -63.24
CA SER A 20 67.25 -80.47 -63.37
C SER A 20 68.75 -80.73 -63.01
N ALA A 21 69.19 -81.89 -62.46
CA ALA A 21 68.50 -83.11 -61.96
C ALA A 21 69.46 -84.07 -61.16
N VAL A 22 68.90 -85.18 -60.62
CA VAL A 22 69.51 -86.48 -60.20
C VAL A 22 70.04 -86.67 -58.76
N GLY A 23 69.64 -87.78 -58.10
CA GLY A 23 70.19 -88.38 -56.85
C GLY A 23 69.22 -88.32 -55.64
N ALA A 24 68.49 -89.36 -55.21
CA ALA A 24 68.87 -90.65 -54.57
C ALA A 24 69.47 -90.48 -53.15
N THR A 25 69.06 -91.18 -52.06
CA THR A 25 68.18 -92.38 -51.89
C THR A 25 67.71 -92.54 -50.42
N SER A 26 66.66 -93.35 -50.15
CA SER A 26 66.37 -94.10 -48.88
C SER A 26 66.14 -93.33 -47.55
N ALA A 27 65.54 -93.88 -46.47
CA ALA A 27 64.54 -94.96 -46.27
C ALA A 27 64.02 -95.01 -44.79
N ILE A 28 62.73 -95.31 -44.61
CA ILE A 28 62.03 -96.03 -43.49
C ILE A 28 62.51 -95.79 -42.01
N ILE A 29 61.60 -95.41 -41.10
CA ILE A 29 61.19 -96.19 -39.88
C ILE A 29 60.16 -95.44 -39.00
N ILE A 30 59.22 -96.23 -38.49
CA ILE A 30 58.08 -95.89 -37.61
C ILE A 30 58.53 -95.59 -36.17
N GLN A 31 57.92 -94.59 -35.52
CA GLN A 31 57.47 -94.76 -34.12
C GLN A 31 56.23 -93.94 -33.77
N LYS A 32 55.41 -94.48 -32.85
CA LYS A 32 54.16 -93.86 -32.38
C LYS A 32 54.47 -92.80 -31.32
N ASN A 33 53.61 -91.79 -31.24
CA ASN A 33 53.08 -91.36 -29.94
C ASN A 33 51.59 -91.00 -30.08
N HIS A 34 50.78 -91.43 -29.10
CA HIS A 34 49.34 -91.18 -29.10
C HIS A 34 49.01 -90.00 -28.17
N SER A 35 48.86 -88.80 -28.72
CA SER A 35 48.29 -87.66 -28.01
C SER A 35 46.90 -88.02 -27.45
N HIS A 36 46.63 -87.68 -26.19
CA HIS A 36 45.46 -88.21 -25.50
C HIS A 36 44.15 -87.61 -26.09
N PRO A 37 43.06 -88.39 -26.32
CA PRO A 37 41.92 -87.91 -27.13
C PRO A 37 41.22 -86.64 -26.62
N ARG A 38 41.27 -86.37 -25.31
CA ARG A 38 40.75 -85.12 -24.72
C ARG A 38 41.61 -83.89 -25.07
N GLU A 39 42.92 -84.06 -25.14
CA GLU A 39 43.87 -83.01 -25.47
C GLU A 39 43.84 -82.70 -26.97
N VAL A 40 43.76 -83.73 -27.81
CA VAL A 40 43.49 -83.61 -29.25
C VAL A 40 42.21 -82.81 -29.50
N LYS A 41 41.13 -83.07 -28.75
CA LYS A 41 39.89 -82.29 -28.87
C LYS A 41 40.08 -80.84 -28.40
N ARG A 42 40.70 -80.60 -27.23
CA ARG A 42 40.95 -79.26 -26.69
C ARG A 42 41.71 -78.39 -27.70
N ILE A 43 42.81 -78.89 -28.26
CA ILE A 43 43.64 -78.15 -29.23
C ILE A 43 42.86 -77.89 -30.53
N ASN A 44 42.05 -78.85 -30.98
CA ASN A 44 41.19 -78.69 -32.16
C ASN A 44 40.10 -77.61 -31.95
N ASP A 45 39.46 -77.60 -30.78
CA ASP A 45 38.45 -76.61 -30.40
C ASP A 45 39.10 -75.20 -30.24
N GLU A 46 40.28 -75.09 -29.61
CA GLU A 46 41.06 -73.84 -29.50
C GLU A 46 41.45 -73.26 -30.88
N ILE A 47 41.95 -74.09 -31.80
CA ILE A 47 42.30 -73.66 -33.16
C ILE A 47 41.05 -73.17 -33.91
N LYS A 48 39.89 -73.80 -33.71
CA LYS A 48 38.61 -73.35 -34.29
C LYS A 48 38.13 -72.01 -33.76
N GLU A 49 38.31 -71.75 -32.46
CA GLU A 49 38.04 -70.43 -31.88
C GLU A 49 38.93 -69.35 -32.51
N GLN A 50 40.21 -69.65 -32.76
CA GLN A 50 41.12 -68.76 -33.48
C GLN A 50 40.76 -68.57 -34.96
N ILE A 51 40.26 -69.60 -35.66
CA ILE A 51 39.72 -69.48 -37.03
C ILE A 51 38.49 -68.54 -37.04
N ILE A 52 37.59 -68.69 -36.07
CA ILE A 52 36.41 -67.82 -35.93
C ILE A 52 36.84 -66.37 -35.69
N ASP A 53 37.83 -66.12 -34.82
CA ASP A 53 38.35 -64.77 -34.57
C ASP A 53 39.07 -64.14 -35.77
N VAL A 54 39.80 -64.95 -36.56
CA VAL A 54 40.34 -64.51 -37.86
C VAL A 54 39.21 -64.08 -38.80
N ASN A 55 38.15 -64.88 -38.91
CA ASN A 55 37.02 -64.59 -39.81
C ASN A 55 36.20 -63.39 -39.34
N ASN A 56 35.93 -63.25 -38.03
CA ASN A 56 35.31 -62.06 -37.43
C ASN A 56 36.12 -60.79 -37.73
N THR A 57 37.45 -60.88 -37.69
CA THR A 57 38.37 -59.78 -38.02
C THR A 57 38.37 -59.49 -39.54
N SER A 58 38.23 -60.53 -40.36
CA SER A 58 38.07 -60.47 -41.83
C SER A 58 36.76 -59.79 -42.24
N ASP A 59 35.67 -60.01 -41.51
CA ASP A 59 34.36 -59.45 -41.81
C ASP A 59 34.19 -58.01 -41.31
N LYS A 60 34.88 -57.63 -40.23
CA LYS A 60 35.02 -56.22 -39.82
C LYS A 60 35.56 -55.34 -40.96
N LEU A 61 36.52 -55.84 -41.74
CA LEU A 61 37.06 -55.11 -42.89
C LEU A 61 36.00 -54.91 -43.98
N ASP A 62 35.25 -55.97 -44.31
CA ASP A 62 34.21 -55.93 -45.34
C ASP A 62 32.96 -55.12 -44.96
N GLN A 63 32.65 -55.01 -43.66
CA GLN A 63 31.62 -54.13 -43.12
C GLN A 63 32.01 -52.65 -43.26
N ASN A 64 33.28 -52.32 -43.04
CA ASN A 64 33.77 -50.93 -43.02
C ASN A 64 34.24 -50.40 -44.39
N LYS A 65 34.26 -51.22 -45.45
CA LYS A 65 34.83 -50.90 -46.78
C LYS A 65 34.36 -49.62 -47.47
N GLY A 66 33.19 -49.08 -47.09
CA GLY A 66 32.64 -47.82 -47.62
C GLY A 66 33.05 -46.56 -46.86
N SER A 67 33.74 -46.70 -45.72
CA SER A 67 34.27 -45.60 -44.91
C SER A 67 35.74 -45.32 -45.25
N VAL A 68 36.23 -44.17 -44.81
CA VAL A 68 37.67 -43.85 -44.80
C VAL A 68 38.23 -44.20 -43.43
N ASP A 69 37.72 -43.56 -42.37
CA ASP A 69 38.27 -43.67 -41.01
C ASP A 69 37.94 -45.01 -40.35
N SER A 70 36.71 -45.51 -40.52
CA SER A 70 36.30 -46.80 -39.97
C SER A 70 37.03 -47.96 -40.66
N LEU A 71 37.34 -47.81 -41.96
CA LEU A 71 38.16 -48.76 -42.71
C LEU A 71 39.62 -48.72 -42.25
N LYS A 72 40.19 -47.53 -42.04
CA LYS A 72 41.56 -47.38 -41.53
C LYS A 72 41.73 -48.01 -40.14
N ASN A 73 40.79 -47.75 -39.23
CA ASN A 73 40.79 -48.34 -37.89
C ASN A 73 40.59 -49.86 -37.94
N ALA A 74 39.71 -50.38 -38.81
CA ALA A 74 39.54 -51.82 -39.00
C ALA A 74 40.81 -52.50 -39.58
N ILE A 75 41.51 -51.83 -40.50
CA ILE A 75 42.81 -52.26 -41.03
C ILE A 75 43.85 -52.35 -39.91
N ASP A 76 43.95 -51.32 -39.07
CA ASP A 76 44.96 -51.28 -38.00
C ASP A 76 44.66 -52.31 -36.89
N GLU A 77 43.38 -52.51 -36.50
CA GLU A 77 42.97 -53.60 -35.61
C GLU A 77 43.30 -54.97 -36.23
N ALA A 78 43.01 -55.13 -37.53
CA ALA A 78 43.27 -56.38 -38.25
C ALA A 78 44.76 -56.68 -38.40
N GLU A 79 45.64 -55.69 -38.60
CA GLU A 79 47.09 -55.90 -38.64
C GLU A 79 47.68 -56.24 -37.26
N GLN A 80 47.20 -55.60 -36.18
CA GLN A 80 47.60 -55.98 -34.81
C GLN A 80 47.15 -57.41 -34.47
N LYS A 81 45.90 -57.76 -34.77
CA LYS A 81 45.38 -59.12 -34.57
C LYS A 81 46.07 -60.14 -35.47
N LEU A 82 46.37 -59.79 -36.73
CA LEU A 82 47.15 -60.65 -37.62
C LEU A 82 48.50 -61.02 -37.01
N ALA A 83 49.20 -60.07 -36.38
CA ALA A 83 50.46 -60.38 -35.67
C ALA A 83 50.26 -61.36 -34.50
N GLN A 84 49.11 -61.31 -33.81
CA GLN A 84 48.74 -62.28 -32.77
C GLN A 84 48.39 -63.65 -33.35
N PHE A 85 47.58 -63.70 -34.42
CA PHE A 85 47.21 -64.94 -35.11
C PHE A 85 48.41 -65.66 -35.72
N ASN A 86 49.40 -64.96 -36.28
CA ASN A 86 50.63 -65.60 -36.76
C ASN A 86 51.49 -66.16 -35.61
N ARG A 87 51.47 -65.55 -34.42
CA ARG A 87 52.11 -66.12 -33.21
C ARG A 87 51.38 -67.39 -32.76
N LYS A 88 50.04 -67.34 -32.67
CA LYS A 88 49.21 -68.50 -32.32
C LYS A 88 49.36 -69.64 -33.32
N PHE A 89 49.40 -69.33 -34.61
CA PHE A 89 49.71 -70.32 -35.65
C PHE A 89 51.06 -71.00 -35.40
N ASN A 90 52.13 -70.25 -35.10
CA ASN A 90 53.44 -70.83 -34.76
C ASN A 90 53.45 -71.57 -33.40
N GLU A 91 52.55 -71.27 -32.47
CA GLU A 91 52.39 -72.03 -31.22
C GLU A 91 51.74 -73.40 -31.45
N TYR A 92 50.89 -73.54 -32.47
CA TYR A 92 50.21 -74.78 -32.86
C TYR A 92 50.90 -75.54 -34.02
N ASN A 93 51.64 -74.88 -34.91
CA ASN A 93 52.39 -75.54 -36.00
C ASN A 93 53.72 -76.12 -35.48
N LYS A 94 53.64 -77.29 -34.84
CA LYS A 94 54.79 -78.07 -34.32
C LYS A 94 54.70 -79.51 -34.80
N GLU A 95 55.85 -80.13 -35.04
CA GLU A 95 55.99 -81.53 -35.52
C GLU A 95 55.14 -82.54 -34.70
N GLU A 96 54.99 -82.31 -33.39
CA GLU A 96 54.16 -83.13 -32.50
C GLU A 96 52.68 -83.20 -32.90
N TYR A 97 52.14 -82.15 -33.54
CA TYR A 97 50.75 -82.07 -33.98
C TYR A 97 50.56 -82.32 -35.49
N GLU A 98 51.62 -82.20 -36.30
CA GLU A 98 51.59 -82.48 -37.75
C GLU A 98 51.26 -83.95 -38.05
N THR A 99 51.60 -84.88 -37.14
CA THR A 99 51.30 -86.31 -37.25
C THR A 99 49.85 -86.71 -36.90
N ASN A 100 48.98 -85.73 -36.62
CA ASN A 100 47.58 -85.96 -36.28
C ASN A 100 46.65 -85.30 -37.31
N ASP A 101 46.17 -86.07 -38.28
CA ASP A 101 45.32 -85.61 -39.40
C ASP A 101 44.18 -84.66 -38.98
N LYS A 102 43.58 -84.87 -37.79
CA LYS A 102 42.48 -84.04 -37.31
C LYS A 102 42.93 -82.69 -36.75
N ILE A 103 44.13 -82.59 -36.19
CA ILE A 103 44.69 -81.29 -35.79
C ILE A 103 45.32 -80.61 -37.01
N ASN A 104 46.08 -81.35 -37.83
CA ASN A 104 46.82 -80.82 -38.97
C ASN A 104 45.89 -80.17 -40.01
N ASN A 105 44.75 -80.81 -40.34
CA ASN A 105 43.73 -80.18 -41.21
C ASN A 105 43.21 -78.84 -40.66
N GLU A 106 43.08 -78.68 -39.34
CA GLU A 106 42.61 -77.42 -38.75
C GLU A 106 43.74 -76.38 -38.64
N ILE A 107 44.99 -76.82 -38.49
CA ILE A 107 46.18 -75.96 -38.61
C ILE A 107 46.26 -75.39 -40.04
N ASP A 108 46.09 -76.21 -41.07
CA ASP A 108 46.04 -75.74 -42.46
C ASP A 108 44.79 -74.88 -42.75
N ASN A 109 43.62 -75.16 -42.15
CA ASN A 109 42.47 -74.24 -42.20
C ASN A 109 42.83 -72.87 -41.60
N PHE A 110 43.46 -72.84 -40.42
CA PHE A 110 43.88 -71.60 -39.75
C PHE A 110 44.93 -70.82 -40.55
N LYS A 111 45.89 -71.52 -41.15
CA LYS A 111 46.89 -70.98 -42.11
C LYS A 111 46.25 -70.36 -43.34
N ASN A 112 45.21 -70.99 -43.88
CA ASN A 112 44.44 -70.49 -45.01
C ASN A 112 43.65 -69.25 -44.62
N SER A 113 42.88 -69.26 -43.52
CA SER A 113 42.16 -68.07 -43.04
C SER A 113 43.11 -66.90 -42.69
N ILE A 114 44.28 -67.17 -42.12
CA ILE A 114 45.33 -66.14 -41.90
C ILE A 114 45.85 -65.56 -43.22
N SER A 115 45.92 -66.37 -44.28
CA SER A 115 46.36 -65.95 -45.61
C SER A 115 45.27 -65.16 -46.35
N GLU A 116 44.01 -65.54 -46.19
CA GLU A 116 42.84 -64.78 -46.66
C GLU A 116 42.73 -63.43 -45.92
N LEU A 117 42.95 -63.40 -44.61
CA LEU A 117 42.99 -62.14 -43.84
C LEU A 117 44.13 -61.23 -44.32
N LYS A 118 45.33 -61.77 -44.62
CA LYS A 118 46.43 -61.01 -45.26
C LYS A 118 45.99 -60.41 -46.60
N ALA A 119 45.25 -61.16 -47.42
CA ALA A 119 44.71 -60.66 -48.68
C ALA A 119 43.64 -59.57 -48.46
N LYS A 120 42.64 -59.79 -47.59
CA LYS A 120 41.61 -58.79 -47.28
C LYS A 120 42.19 -57.50 -46.68
N ILE A 121 43.21 -57.57 -45.83
CA ILE A 121 43.90 -56.38 -45.30
C ILE A 121 44.54 -55.58 -46.44
N LYS A 122 45.21 -56.25 -47.38
CA LYS A 122 45.85 -55.62 -48.55
C LYS A 122 44.82 -54.95 -49.47
N ASP A 123 43.73 -55.63 -49.79
CA ASP A 123 42.64 -55.07 -50.61
C ASP A 123 41.90 -53.94 -49.89
N SER A 124 41.76 -54.02 -48.56
CA SER A 124 41.20 -52.95 -47.74
C SER A 124 42.10 -51.71 -47.74
N LYS A 125 43.43 -51.87 -47.67
CA LYS A 125 44.38 -50.76 -47.82
C LYS A 125 44.30 -50.12 -49.21
N LEU A 126 44.12 -50.91 -50.26
CA LEU A 126 43.92 -50.40 -51.62
C LEU A 126 42.60 -49.61 -51.72
N ARG A 127 41.50 -50.14 -51.15
CA ARG A 127 40.21 -49.45 -51.09
C ARG A 127 40.24 -48.16 -50.25
N TYR A 128 40.99 -48.13 -49.16
CA TYR A 128 41.18 -46.94 -48.34
C TYR A 128 41.79 -45.79 -49.15
N GLU A 129 42.88 -46.03 -49.89
CA GLU A 129 43.47 -45.01 -50.76
C GLU A 129 42.57 -44.66 -51.97
N GLN A 130 41.77 -45.60 -52.49
CA GLN A 130 40.75 -45.31 -53.50
C GLN A 130 39.63 -44.40 -52.98
N ASN A 131 39.06 -44.71 -51.81
CA ASN A 131 38.01 -43.91 -51.16
C ASN A 131 38.49 -42.48 -50.87
N LYS A 132 39.72 -42.36 -50.36
CA LYS A 132 40.41 -41.10 -50.09
C LYS A 132 40.71 -40.30 -51.37
N SER A 133 41.22 -40.94 -52.42
CA SER A 133 41.45 -40.29 -53.71
C SER A 133 40.14 -39.78 -54.34
N ALA A 134 39.05 -40.56 -54.26
CA ALA A 134 37.75 -40.15 -54.77
C ALA A 134 37.23 -38.90 -54.02
N PHE A 135 37.37 -38.86 -52.70
CA PHE A 135 36.99 -37.71 -51.86
C PHE A 135 37.71 -36.42 -52.28
N ASP A 136 39.04 -36.47 -52.45
CA ASP A 136 39.81 -35.29 -52.86
C ASP A 136 39.55 -34.90 -54.34
N THR A 137 39.28 -35.85 -55.24
CA THR A 137 38.85 -35.51 -56.62
C THR A 137 37.51 -34.78 -56.61
N MET A 138 36.49 -35.31 -55.90
CA MET A 138 35.16 -34.69 -55.81
C MET A 138 35.19 -33.28 -55.22
N TYR A 139 36.00 -33.07 -54.17
CA TYR A 139 36.22 -31.75 -53.57
C TYR A 139 36.76 -30.74 -54.59
N ASN A 140 37.76 -31.15 -55.38
CA ASN A 140 38.38 -30.29 -56.38
C ASN A 140 37.47 -29.99 -57.58
N GLU A 141 36.64 -30.95 -58.03
CA GLU A 141 35.62 -30.69 -59.07
C GLU A 141 34.53 -29.72 -58.59
N ALA A 142 34.09 -29.82 -57.33
CA ALA A 142 33.10 -28.91 -56.75
C ALA A 142 33.63 -27.46 -56.67
N ILE A 143 34.87 -27.28 -56.20
CA ILE A 143 35.56 -25.99 -56.19
C ILE A 143 35.72 -25.43 -57.61
N LYS A 144 36.14 -26.26 -58.57
CA LYS A 144 36.30 -25.84 -59.97
C LYS A 144 34.97 -25.38 -60.57
N THR A 145 33.92 -26.19 -60.46
CA THR A 145 32.59 -25.90 -61.04
C THR A 145 31.95 -24.68 -60.39
N SER A 146 32.13 -24.49 -59.08
CA SER A 146 31.68 -23.28 -58.37
C SER A 146 32.37 -22.01 -58.87
N ASN A 147 33.69 -22.05 -59.08
CA ASN A 147 34.45 -20.93 -59.64
C ASN A 147 34.07 -20.65 -61.11
N GLU A 148 33.80 -21.70 -61.90
CA GLU A 148 33.41 -21.61 -63.31
C GLU A 148 32.00 -21.03 -63.47
N ALA A 149 31.06 -21.42 -62.59
CA ALA A 149 29.74 -20.79 -62.47
C ALA A 149 29.82 -19.33 -62.00
N LYS A 150 30.62 -19.02 -60.97
CA LYS A 150 30.84 -17.64 -60.48
C LYS A 150 31.57 -16.75 -61.49
N LYS A 151 32.28 -17.33 -62.46
CA LYS A 151 32.78 -16.62 -63.64
C LYS A 151 31.66 -16.31 -64.62
N GLN A 152 30.89 -17.31 -65.05
CA GLN A 152 29.77 -17.10 -66.00
C GLN A 152 28.71 -16.13 -65.44
N LEU A 153 28.44 -16.16 -64.13
CA LEU A 153 27.51 -15.24 -63.45
C LEU A 153 27.99 -13.77 -63.44
N LYS A 154 29.28 -13.51 -63.68
CA LYS A 154 29.81 -12.15 -63.95
C LYS A 154 29.76 -11.76 -65.43
N GLU A 155 29.53 -12.71 -66.33
CA GLU A 155 29.65 -12.56 -67.78
C GLU A 155 28.29 -12.72 -68.50
N THR A 156 27.16 -12.90 -67.79
CA THR A 156 25.85 -13.25 -68.40
C THR A 156 24.63 -12.77 -67.58
N TYR A 157 23.98 -11.68 -68.04
CA TYR A 157 22.58 -11.24 -67.82
C TYR A 157 21.95 -11.21 -66.40
N GLU A 158 21.50 -10.02 -65.94
CA GLU A 158 20.90 -9.81 -64.60
C GLU A 158 19.40 -10.17 -64.45
N ILE A 159 18.72 -10.67 -65.49
CA ILE A 159 17.23 -10.71 -65.57
C ILE A 159 16.54 -11.57 -64.48
N ASP A 160 17.15 -12.67 -64.01
CA ASP A 160 16.58 -13.55 -62.94
C ASP A 160 17.57 -13.75 -61.77
N LYS A 161 18.25 -12.66 -61.39
CA LYS A 161 19.25 -12.61 -60.31
C LYS A 161 18.80 -13.25 -58.98
N PRO A 162 17.54 -13.13 -58.50
CA PRO A 162 17.12 -13.75 -57.23
C PRO A 162 17.13 -15.28 -57.25
N ARG A 163 16.78 -15.92 -58.38
CA ARG A 163 16.81 -17.39 -58.50
C ARG A 163 18.24 -17.92 -58.62
N LEU A 164 19.10 -17.22 -59.35
CA LEU A 164 20.53 -17.51 -59.42
C LEU A 164 21.18 -17.37 -58.03
N GLN A 165 20.85 -16.32 -57.26
CA GLN A 165 21.31 -16.17 -55.88
C GLN A 165 20.79 -17.28 -54.95
N ALA A 166 19.53 -17.70 -55.11
CA ALA A 166 18.99 -18.82 -54.33
C ALA A 166 19.73 -20.14 -54.62
N ALA A 167 20.14 -20.39 -55.87
CA ALA A 167 20.94 -21.54 -56.26
C ALA A 167 22.39 -21.46 -55.76
N ASP A 168 23.05 -20.29 -55.87
CA ASP A 168 24.41 -20.06 -55.35
C ASP A 168 24.48 -20.20 -53.82
N ILE A 169 23.50 -19.70 -53.09
CA ILE A 169 23.36 -19.90 -51.63
C ILE A 169 23.18 -21.40 -51.30
N LYS A 170 22.42 -22.14 -52.11
CA LYS A 170 22.24 -23.60 -51.99
C LYS A 170 23.60 -24.31 -52.17
N LEU A 171 24.33 -23.96 -53.22
CA LEU A 171 25.64 -24.53 -53.57
C LEU A 171 26.70 -24.22 -52.49
N GLU A 172 26.81 -22.97 -52.04
CA GLU A 172 27.69 -22.60 -50.93
C GLU A 172 27.32 -23.32 -49.63
N THR A 173 26.04 -23.53 -49.35
CA THR A 173 25.60 -24.25 -48.16
C THR A 173 26.03 -25.72 -48.21
N VAL A 174 25.94 -26.38 -49.37
CA VAL A 174 26.42 -27.76 -49.54
C VAL A 174 27.96 -27.83 -49.50
N ILE A 175 28.67 -26.90 -50.14
CA ILE A 175 30.14 -26.82 -50.07
C ILE A 175 30.59 -26.64 -48.61
N LYS A 176 29.96 -25.73 -47.85
CA LYS A 176 30.25 -25.54 -46.42
C LYS A 176 29.90 -26.77 -45.57
N LYS A 177 28.91 -27.60 -45.94
CA LYS A 177 28.72 -28.92 -45.30
C LYS A 177 29.93 -29.83 -45.55
N VAL A 178 30.41 -29.91 -46.80
CA VAL A 178 31.56 -30.74 -47.19
C VAL A 178 32.86 -30.28 -46.51
N GLU A 179 33.12 -28.98 -46.44
CA GLU A 179 34.26 -28.40 -45.70
C GLU A 179 34.19 -28.71 -44.20
N ASN A 180 33.02 -28.52 -43.56
CA ASN A 180 32.85 -28.88 -42.15
C ASN A 180 32.99 -30.39 -41.89
N SER A 181 32.63 -31.25 -42.85
CA SER A 181 32.93 -32.68 -42.77
C SER A 181 34.43 -32.95 -42.91
N LYS A 182 35.13 -32.30 -43.85
CA LYS A 182 36.58 -32.43 -44.02
C LYS A 182 37.36 -31.99 -42.77
N GLN A 183 36.90 -30.95 -42.07
CA GLN A 183 37.50 -30.50 -40.81
C GLN A 183 37.28 -31.51 -39.67
N LYS A 184 36.09 -32.13 -39.57
CA LYS A 184 35.77 -33.11 -38.51
C LYS A 184 36.56 -34.41 -38.58
N VAL A 185 37.03 -34.78 -39.78
CA VAL A 185 37.90 -35.95 -40.01
C VAL A 185 39.27 -35.80 -39.33
N GLN A 186 39.69 -34.58 -38.95
CA GLN A 186 40.97 -34.38 -38.26
C GLN A 186 40.91 -34.62 -36.74
N ASP A 187 39.74 -34.50 -36.10
CA ASP A 187 39.66 -34.27 -34.64
C ASP A 187 38.74 -35.21 -33.82
N SER A 188 37.97 -36.15 -34.40
CA SER A 188 37.07 -36.99 -33.55
C SER A 188 36.71 -38.39 -34.08
N GLN A 189 36.57 -39.34 -33.13
CA GLN A 189 36.25 -40.76 -33.32
C GLN A 189 34.75 -41.02 -33.64
N SER A 190 34.18 -40.33 -34.65
CA SER A 190 32.73 -40.38 -34.95
C SER A 190 32.45 -40.66 -36.43
N ASN A 191 31.55 -41.62 -36.71
CA ASN A 191 31.19 -42.04 -38.06
C ASN A 191 30.77 -40.88 -39.00
N VAL A 192 31.23 -40.94 -40.25
CA VAL A 192 30.80 -40.07 -41.37
C VAL A 192 29.91 -40.88 -42.33
N ASP A 193 28.82 -41.45 -41.82
CA ASP A 193 27.96 -42.45 -42.50
C ASP A 193 27.10 -41.91 -43.67
N ASN A 194 27.47 -40.78 -44.32
CA ASN A 194 26.65 -40.26 -45.42
C ASN A 194 27.37 -39.49 -46.55
N LEU A 195 28.58 -39.92 -46.90
CA LEU A 195 29.30 -39.42 -48.07
C LEU A 195 28.49 -39.59 -49.38
N SER A 196 27.70 -40.66 -49.51
CA SER A 196 26.84 -40.89 -50.69
C SER A 196 25.67 -39.90 -50.78
N THR A 197 25.05 -39.49 -49.67
CA THR A 197 23.95 -38.52 -49.69
C THR A 197 24.46 -37.09 -49.91
N LEU A 198 25.61 -36.73 -49.34
CA LEU A 198 26.30 -35.46 -49.66
C LEU A 198 26.70 -35.40 -51.14
N ASN A 199 27.11 -36.52 -51.75
CA ASN A 199 27.40 -36.61 -53.18
C ASN A 199 26.16 -36.26 -54.02
N GLU A 200 25.01 -36.92 -53.78
CA GLU A 200 23.80 -36.66 -54.58
C GLU A 200 23.12 -35.31 -54.26
N GLU A 201 23.21 -34.77 -53.02
CA GLU A 201 22.81 -33.37 -52.73
C GLU A 201 23.63 -32.37 -53.58
N LEU A 202 24.96 -32.57 -53.64
CA LEU A 202 25.87 -31.72 -54.41
C LEU A 202 25.63 -31.86 -55.92
N LYS A 203 25.42 -33.09 -56.40
CA LYS A 203 25.15 -33.41 -57.81
C LYS A 203 23.83 -32.78 -58.28
N GLN A 204 22.77 -32.84 -57.45
CA GLN A 204 21.50 -32.17 -57.73
C GLN A 204 21.66 -30.64 -57.75
N ALA A 205 22.39 -30.04 -56.81
CA ALA A 205 22.65 -28.60 -56.81
C ALA A 205 23.46 -28.14 -58.06
N ILE A 206 24.46 -28.93 -58.47
CA ILE A 206 25.23 -28.68 -59.69
C ILE A 206 24.34 -28.79 -60.94
N GLU A 207 23.44 -29.77 -60.99
CA GLU A 207 22.56 -29.97 -62.15
C GLU A 207 21.42 -28.95 -62.23
N GLU A 208 20.89 -28.47 -61.08
CA GLU A 208 20.00 -27.31 -61.02
C GLU A 208 20.67 -26.05 -61.61
N VAL A 209 21.93 -25.77 -61.23
CA VAL A 209 22.70 -24.62 -61.75
C VAL A 209 22.97 -24.75 -63.25
N LYS A 210 23.44 -25.92 -63.72
CA LYS A 210 23.64 -26.16 -65.17
C LYS A 210 22.35 -26.00 -65.97
N LYS A 211 21.23 -26.54 -65.47
CA LYS A 211 19.94 -26.47 -66.16
C LYS A 211 19.43 -25.04 -66.26
N LEU A 212 19.62 -24.21 -65.23
CA LEU A 212 19.33 -22.77 -65.29
C LEU A 212 20.19 -22.05 -66.34
N ILE A 213 21.48 -22.38 -66.43
CA ILE A 213 22.39 -21.82 -67.46
C ILE A 213 21.93 -22.24 -68.87
N GLU A 214 21.55 -23.50 -69.07
CA GLU A 214 21.12 -24.01 -70.37
C GLU A 214 19.72 -23.49 -70.78
N GLU A 215 18.80 -23.28 -69.82
CA GLU A 215 17.52 -22.60 -70.05
C GLU A 215 17.72 -21.12 -70.43
N LEU A 216 18.76 -20.46 -69.92
CA LEU A 216 19.09 -19.07 -70.26
C LEU A 216 19.76 -18.91 -71.64
N LYS A 217 20.58 -19.89 -72.08
CA LYS A 217 21.19 -19.88 -73.42
C LYS A 217 20.19 -19.97 -74.59
N ASN A 218 18.99 -20.48 -74.34
CA ASN A 218 17.99 -20.79 -75.38
C ASN A 218 16.83 -19.78 -75.44
N VAL A 219 16.96 -18.61 -74.79
CA VAL A 219 15.95 -17.54 -74.82
C VAL A 219 16.08 -16.74 -76.13
N ASN A 220 15.02 -16.67 -76.94
CA ASN A 220 15.00 -15.84 -78.14
C ASN A 220 14.80 -14.34 -77.80
N GLU A 221 15.05 -13.44 -78.75
CA GLU A 221 14.96 -11.99 -78.52
C GLU A 221 13.56 -11.53 -78.09
N GLU A 222 12.50 -12.17 -78.57
CA GLU A 222 11.12 -11.88 -78.18
C GLU A 222 10.86 -12.23 -76.71
N GLN A 223 11.35 -13.37 -76.23
CA GLN A 223 11.25 -13.78 -74.82
C GLN A 223 12.19 -12.95 -73.91
N LYS A 224 13.36 -12.54 -74.40
CA LYS A 224 14.26 -11.58 -73.74
C LYS A 224 13.53 -10.25 -73.50
N ASN A 225 12.96 -9.67 -74.56
CA ASN A 225 12.21 -8.42 -74.50
C ASN A 225 10.99 -8.51 -73.57
N ASN A 226 10.19 -9.57 -73.66
CA ASN A 226 9.02 -9.76 -72.78
C ASN A 226 9.39 -9.85 -71.29
N LYS A 227 10.53 -10.47 -70.93
CA LYS A 227 11.02 -10.49 -69.54
C LYS A 227 11.46 -9.11 -69.04
N TYR A 228 12.19 -8.35 -69.87
CA TYR A 228 12.53 -6.96 -69.54
C TYR A 228 11.28 -6.10 -69.34
N LEU A 229 10.29 -6.19 -70.24
CA LEU A 229 9.04 -5.44 -70.15
C LEU A 229 8.26 -5.76 -68.86
N GLN A 230 8.20 -7.03 -68.45
CA GLN A 230 7.59 -7.42 -67.17
C GLN A 230 8.37 -6.89 -65.96
N ALA A 231 9.70 -6.94 -65.98
CA ALA A 231 10.53 -6.42 -64.89
C ALA A 231 10.35 -4.91 -64.71
N ILE A 232 10.40 -4.15 -65.81
CA ILE A 232 10.17 -2.70 -65.82
C ILE A 232 8.78 -2.36 -65.29
N ASN A 233 7.72 -2.99 -65.83
CA ASN A 233 6.34 -2.72 -65.42
C ASN A 233 6.07 -3.03 -63.94
N ASN A 234 6.71 -4.07 -63.38
CA ASN A 234 6.61 -4.37 -61.95
C ASN A 234 7.23 -3.24 -61.09
N VAL A 235 8.37 -2.68 -61.49
CA VAL A 235 9.00 -1.56 -60.78
C VAL A 235 8.20 -0.25 -60.95
N ILE A 236 7.66 0.02 -62.13
CA ILE A 236 6.74 1.15 -62.39
C ILE A 236 5.52 1.07 -61.47
N ASN A 237 4.89 -0.10 -61.36
CA ASN A 237 3.73 -0.30 -60.48
C ASN A 237 4.08 -0.17 -58.99
N GLU A 238 5.24 -0.67 -58.57
CA GLU A 238 5.72 -0.52 -57.20
C GLU A 238 5.95 0.95 -56.83
N LEU A 239 6.66 1.72 -57.67
CA LEU A 239 6.89 3.15 -57.46
C LEU A 239 5.60 3.98 -57.51
N ASN A 240 4.72 3.75 -58.47
CA ASN A 240 3.43 4.46 -58.54
C ASN A 240 2.59 4.25 -57.27
N ASN A 241 2.59 3.05 -56.70
CA ASN A 241 1.93 2.81 -55.41
C ASN A 241 2.57 3.58 -54.25
N LYS A 242 3.91 3.77 -54.24
CA LYS A 242 4.56 4.63 -53.23
C LYS A 242 4.25 6.12 -53.46
N ILE A 243 4.27 6.61 -54.71
CA ILE A 243 3.88 7.98 -55.06
C ILE A 243 2.46 8.27 -54.55
N ASN A 244 1.50 7.37 -54.84
CA ASN A 244 0.11 7.50 -54.38
C ASN A 244 -0.02 7.45 -52.85
N LYS A 245 0.82 6.68 -52.14
CA LYS A 245 0.85 6.73 -50.67
C LYS A 245 1.41 8.07 -50.15
N SER A 246 2.43 8.65 -50.79
CA SER A 246 3.11 9.88 -50.30
C SER A 246 2.16 11.08 -50.07
N ALA A 247 1.13 11.20 -50.90
CA ALA A 247 0.09 12.21 -50.79
C ALA A 247 -0.78 12.02 -49.53
N ASN A 248 -0.96 10.78 -49.08
CA ASN A 248 -1.89 10.37 -48.02
C ASN A 248 -1.20 10.01 -46.68
N LEU A 249 0.11 10.25 -46.56
CA LEU A 249 0.85 10.10 -45.29
C LEU A 249 0.31 11.07 -44.23
N GLY A 250 0.05 10.54 -43.03
CA GLY A 250 -0.37 11.32 -41.86
C GLY A 250 0.76 12.14 -41.22
N ASN A 251 0.58 12.51 -39.95
CA ASN A 251 1.54 13.30 -39.17
C ASN A 251 2.40 12.46 -38.21
N ASN A 252 2.32 11.13 -38.27
CA ASN A 252 3.17 10.24 -37.49
C ASN A 252 4.60 10.30 -38.05
N ILE A 253 5.57 10.72 -37.23
CA ILE A 253 6.97 10.90 -37.65
C ILE A 253 7.57 9.58 -38.16
N LYS A 254 7.33 8.49 -37.44
CA LYS A 254 7.88 7.17 -37.74
C LYS A 254 7.31 6.57 -39.03
N GLU A 255 6.02 6.75 -39.30
CA GLU A 255 5.41 6.33 -40.58
C GLU A 255 6.05 7.07 -41.76
N ILE A 256 6.36 8.36 -41.60
CA ILE A 256 7.02 9.17 -42.61
C ILE A 256 8.49 8.73 -42.79
N GLU A 257 9.22 8.43 -41.71
CA GLU A 257 10.62 7.94 -41.74
C GLU A 257 10.74 6.54 -42.39
N ASP A 258 9.88 5.59 -42.01
CA ASP A 258 9.79 4.27 -42.62
C ASP A 258 9.44 4.38 -44.12
N PHE A 259 8.49 5.25 -44.47
CA PHE A 259 8.12 5.51 -45.87
C PHE A 259 9.27 6.12 -46.69
N ILE A 260 9.99 7.11 -46.14
CA ILE A 260 11.14 7.75 -46.80
C ILE A 260 12.21 6.69 -47.11
N THR A 261 12.53 5.85 -46.13
CA THR A 261 13.55 4.80 -46.25
C THR A 261 13.17 3.75 -47.31
N ASP A 262 11.90 3.33 -47.33
CA ASP A 262 11.38 2.39 -48.32
C ASP A 262 11.28 3.00 -49.73
N LEU A 263 10.90 4.27 -49.85
CA LEU A 263 10.87 4.98 -51.14
C LEU A 263 12.28 5.14 -51.72
N GLU A 264 13.28 5.53 -50.92
CA GLU A 264 14.69 5.63 -51.35
C GLU A 264 15.25 4.29 -51.85
N LYS A 265 14.93 3.20 -51.14
CA LYS A 265 15.30 1.83 -51.55
C LYS A 265 14.69 1.45 -52.90
N ASN A 266 13.42 1.80 -53.14
CA ASN A 266 12.74 1.50 -54.40
C ASN A 266 13.20 2.41 -55.57
N ILE A 267 13.51 3.69 -55.31
CA ILE A 267 14.17 4.59 -56.28
C ILE A 267 15.55 4.04 -56.66
N THR A 268 16.31 3.50 -55.70
CA THR A 268 17.63 2.88 -55.95
C THR A 268 17.48 1.64 -56.83
N LYS A 269 16.55 0.74 -56.51
CA LYS A 269 16.20 -0.45 -57.32
C LYS A 269 15.81 -0.09 -58.76
N ALA A 270 15.02 0.97 -58.92
CA ALA A 270 14.57 1.45 -60.22
C ALA A 270 15.73 2.05 -61.05
N ASN A 271 16.59 2.87 -60.43
CA ASN A 271 17.80 3.39 -61.07
C ASN A 271 18.79 2.29 -61.48
N SER A 272 18.86 1.17 -60.76
CA SER A 272 19.58 -0.03 -61.23
C SER A 272 18.89 -0.67 -62.44
N THR A 273 17.55 -0.81 -62.41
CA THR A 273 16.77 -1.41 -63.51
C THR A 273 16.96 -0.63 -64.82
N VAL A 274 16.92 0.71 -64.78
CA VAL A 274 17.16 1.56 -65.94
C VAL A 274 18.53 1.30 -66.56
N LYS A 275 19.59 1.29 -65.74
CA LYS A 275 20.98 1.10 -66.21
C LYS A 275 21.20 -0.26 -66.87
N ILE A 276 20.57 -1.32 -66.35
CA ILE A 276 20.63 -2.66 -66.94
C ILE A 276 20.03 -2.65 -68.35
N VAL A 277 18.87 -2.01 -68.51
CA VAL A 277 18.16 -1.89 -69.80
C VAL A 277 18.90 -0.97 -70.78
N GLU A 278 19.58 0.08 -70.29
CA GLU A 278 20.43 0.95 -71.12
C GLU A 278 21.73 0.29 -71.59
N SER A 279 22.22 -0.72 -70.87
CA SER A 279 23.44 -1.46 -71.22
C SER A 279 23.22 -2.61 -72.21
N GLU A 280 22.02 -2.73 -72.79
CA GLU A 280 21.54 -3.94 -73.45
C GLU A 280 21.24 -3.73 -74.95
N GLU A 281 21.84 -4.58 -75.80
CA GLU A 281 21.64 -4.54 -77.26
C GLU A 281 20.52 -5.50 -77.72
N GLY A 282 19.86 -5.17 -78.83
CA GLY A 282 18.76 -5.96 -79.41
C GLY A 282 17.40 -5.80 -78.70
N LEU A 283 17.21 -4.72 -77.94
CA LEU A 283 15.91 -4.41 -77.34
C LEU A 283 14.94 -3.77 -78.33
N ASN A 284 13.65 -4.08 -78.18
CA ASN A 284 12.58 -3.55 -79.02
C ASN A 284 12.01 -2.23 -78.47
N GLU A 285 11.29 -1.50 -79.33
CA GLU A 285 10.71 -0.19 -79.00
C GLU A 285 9.79 -0.21 -77.76
N SER A 286 9.11 -1.33 -77.49
CA SER A 286 8.23 -1.46 -76.32
C SER A 286 9.02 -1.51 -75.00
N VAL A 287 10.17 -2.19 -74.97
CA VAL A 287 11.06 -2.20 -73.80
C VAL A 287 11.71 -0.83 -73.61
N LEU A 288 12.17 -0.19 -74.69
CA LEU A 288 12.76 1.16 -74.64
C LEU A 288 11.75 2.21 -74.16
N ALA A 289 10.53 2.21 -74.70
CA ALA A 289 9.45 3.10 -74.26
C ALA A 289 9.06 2.88 -72.80
N ALA A 290 9.02 1.63 -72.32
CA ALA A 290 8.81 1.33 -70.90
C ALA A 290 9.97 1.81 -70.02
N ASN A 291 11.22 1.79 -70.51
CA ASN A 291 12.37 2.31 -69.78
C ASN A 291 12.32 3.84 -69.63
N GLU A 292 11.90 4.57 -70.67
CA GLU A 292 11.67 6.01 -70.58
C GLU A 292 10.50 6.36 -69.64
N GLN A 293 9.43 5.55 -69.62
CA GLN A 293 8.39 5.66 -68.59
C GLN A 293 8.94 5.42 -67.18
N LEU A 294 9.82 4.45 -67.00
CA LEU A 294 10.46 4.20 -65.70
C LEU A 294 11.32 5.39 -65.24
N LYS A 295 12.04 6.07 -66.15
CA LYS A 295 12.78 7.30 -65.84
C LYS A 295 11.87 8.44 -65.35
N ASP A 296 10.75 8.68 -66.03
CA ASP A 296 9.75 9.66 -65.61
C ASP A 296 9.14 9.32 -64.22
N ILE A 297 8.83 8.04 -63.98
CA ILE A 297 8.34 7.57 -62.67
C ILE A 297 9.42 7.65 -61.58
N ILE A 298 10.71 7.47 -61.90
CA ILE A 298 11.82 7.75 -60.97
C ILE A 298 11.86 9.24 -60.60
N SER A 299 11.86 10.15 -61.58
CA SER A 299 11.87 11.60 -61.29
C SER A 299 10.64 12.06 -60.49
N LYS A 300 9.45 11.48 -60.75
CA LYS A 300 8.24 11.71 -59.95
C LYS A 300 8.37 11.15 -58.52
N SER A 301 9.02 10.00 -58.36
CA SER A 301 9.31 9.41 -57.04
C SER A 301 10.31 10.25 -56.24
N GLU A 302 11.36 10.77 -56.89
CA GLU A 302 12.34 11.67 -56.29
C GLU A 302 11.72 13.02 -55.89
N GLN A 303 10.80 13.55 -56.70
CA GLN A 303 10.03 14.75 -56.34
C GLN A 303 9.03 14.48 -55.20
N ALA A 304 8.41 13.30 -55.14
CA ALA A 304 7.55 12.90 -54.02
C ALA A 304 8.37 12.76 -52.72
N LEU A 305 9.57 12.18 -52.79
CA LEU A 305 10.52 12.10 -51.68
C LEU A 305 10.95 13.51 -51.20
N LYS A 306 11.29 14.39 -52.14
CA LYS A 306 11.65 15.80 -51.90
C LYS A 306 10.52 16.62 -51.29
N ASN A 307 9.26 16.32 -51.63
CA ASN A 307 8.07 16.92 -51.01
C ASN A 307 7.76 16.32 -49.62
N THR A 308 8.15 15.07 -49.36
CA THR A 308 7.84 14.36 -48.11
C THR A 308 8.83 14.68 -47.00
N LYS A 309 10.15 14.74 -47.29
CA LYS A 309 11.19 15.03 -46.29
C LYS A 309 10.95 16.31 -45.46
N PRO A 310 10.48 17.45 -46.02
CA PRO A 310 10.16 18.64 -45.24
C PRO A 310 9.03 18.46 -44.20
N LYS A 311 8.11 17.50 -44.37
CA LYS A 311 7.02 17.26 -43.40
C LYS A 311 7.57 16.95 -42.01
N LEU A 312 8.61 16.12 -41.92
CA LEU A 312 9.28 15.77 -40.65
C LEU A 312 9.81 17.01 -39.91
N ALA A 313 10.50 17.89 -40.63
CA ALA A 313 11.06 19.11 -40.07
C ALA A 313 9.95 20.07 -39.60
N VAL A 314 8.86 20.21 -40.36
CA VAL A 314 7.72 21.06 -39.97
C VAL A 314 7.02 20.53 -38.71
N ILE A 315 6.73 19.23 -38.64
CA ILE A 315 6.08 18.62 -37.47
C ILE A 315 6.97 18.76 -36.23
N SER A 316 8.25 18.41 -36.34
CA SER A 316 9.21 18.48 -35.22
C SER A 316 9.42 19.91 -34.73
N ASN A 317 9.63 20.88 -35.63
CA ASN A 317 9.85 22.28 -35.26
C ASN A 317 8.60 22.91 -34.60
N ASN A 318 7.40 22.59 -35.09
CA ASN A 318 6.14 23.08 -34.51
C ASN A 318 5.91 22.57 -33.08
N ILE A 319 6.44 21.38 -32.75
CA ILE A 319 6.40 20.82 -31.39
C ILE A 319 7.51 21.45 -30.53
N ASP A 320 8.76 21.45 -31.01
CA ASP A 320 9.92 22.00 -30.30
C ASP A 320 9.72 23.49 -29.94
N GLN A 321 9.14 24.29 -30.84
CA GLN A 321 8.81 25.69 -30.53
C GLN A 321 7.86 25.80 -29.33
N LYS A 322 6.79 25.00 -29.30
CA LYS A 322 5.78 25.04 -28.23
C LYS A 322 6.32 24.48 -26.90
N LEU A 323 7.25 23.52 -26.96
CA LEU A 323 8.02 23.09 -25.80
C LEU A 323 8.87 24.23 -25.23
N ASN A 324 9.58 24.99 -26.08
CA ASN A 324 10.38 26.15 -25.67
C ASN A 324 9.53 27.31 -25.12
N GLU A 325 8.33 27.55 -25.68
CA GLU A 325 7.36 28.54 -25.17
C GLU A 325 6.86 28.15 -23.77
N LEU A 326 6.48 26.88 -23.55
CA LEU A 326 6.11 26.37 -22.24
C LEU A 326 7.28 26.43 -21.24
N GLU A 327 8.48 26.02 -21.65
CA GLU A 327 9.68 26.08 -20.81
C GLU A 327 9.98 27.51 -20.37
N THR A 328 9.84 28.48 -21.28
CA THR A 328 10.00 29.91 -20.98
C THR A 328 8.97 30.39 -19.95
N LYS A 329 7.71 29.96 -20.08
CA LYS A 329 6.62 30.28 -19.13
C LYS A 329 6.90 29.69 -17.73
N ILE A 330 7.28 28.42 -17.67
CA ILE A 330 7.56 27.69 -16.43
C ILE A 330 8.79 28.27 -15.72
N ASN A 331 9.87 28.56 -16.47
CA ASN A 331 11.07 29.19 -15.90
C ASN A 331 10.84 30.64 -15.46
N LYS A 332 9.93 31.38 -16.11
CA LYS A 332 9.50 32.73 -15.66
C LYS A 332 8.75 32.66 -14.33
N SER A 333 7.80 31.74 -14.19
CA SER A 333 7.08 31.48 -12.93
C SER A 333 8.05 31.07 -11.80
N LYS A 334 8.97 30.14 -12.09
CA LYS A 334 10.02 29.70 -11.15
C LYS A 334 10.85 30.85 -10.60
N ARG A 335 11.24 31.82 -11.45
CA ARG A 335 12.00 33.02 -11.03
C ARG A 335 11.20 33.96 -10.13
N LYS A 336 9.91 34.18 -10.44
CA LYS A 336 9.01 34.96 -9.56
C LYS A 336 8.87 34.30 -8.20
N ILE A 337 8.54 33.01 -8.18
CA ILE A 337 8.41 32.23 -6.94
C ILE A 337 9.72 32.30 -6.14
N ALA A 338 10.88 32.11 -6.76
CA ALA A 338 12.18 32.21 -6.09
C ALA A 338 12.44 33.60 -5.47
N ASN A 339 12.05 34.69 -6.15
CA ASN A 339 12.35 36.06 -5.72
C ASN A 339 11.29 36.66 -4.77
N SER A 340 10.03 36.23 -4.84
CA SER A 340 8.94 36.86 -4.12
C SER A 340 8.81 36.39 -2.67
N THR A 341 8.33 37.28 -1.80
CA THR A 341 7.82 37.00 -0.45
C THR A 341 6.35 37.42 -0.30
N ASP A 342 5.79 38.02 -1.35
CA ASP A 342 4.42 38.54 -1.37
C ASP A 342 3.42 37.38 -1.50
N PHE A 343 2.45 37.34 -0.59
CA PHE A 343 1.47 36.24 -0.54
C PHE A 343 0.57 36.22 -1.78
N ASP A 344 0.17 37.39 -2.27
CA ASP A 344 -0.77 37.51 -3.38
C ASP A 344 -0.09 37.29 -4.73
N GLU A 345 1.22 37.54 -4.86
CA GLU A 345 2.00 37.09 -6.02
C GLU A 345 2.22 35.57 -6.00
N LEU A 346 2.58 35.00 -4.84
CA LEU A 346 2.78 33.56 -4.70
C LEU A 346 1.48 32.78 -4.96
N SER A 347 0.32 33.29 -4.53
CA SER A 347 -0.99 32.73 -4.87
C SER A 347 -1.25 32.76 -6.38
N LYS A 348 -0.99 33.88 -7.06
CA LYS A 348 -1.16 33.98 -8.52
C LYS A 348 -0.25 33.01 -9.28
N GLU A 349 0.97 32.77 -8.79
CA GLU A 349 1.86 31.76 -9.38
C GLU A 349 1.48 30.31 -9.03
N PHE A 350 0.82 30.07 -7.88
CA PHE A 350 0.15 28.79 -7.59
C PHE A 350 -1.02 28.54 -8.56
N ASP A 351 -1.83 29.55 -8.88
CA ASP A 351 -2.96 29.40 -9.82
C ASP A 351 -2.49 29.26 -11.28
N ASN A 352 -1.42 29.97 -11.66
CA ASN A 352 -0.78 29.85 -12.98
C ASN A 352 -0.33 28.41 -13.34
N TYR A 353 -0.13 27.54 -12.34
CA TYR A 353 0.12 26.11 -12.56
C TYR A 353 -0.99 25.48 -13.40
N ASN A 354 -2.27 25.77 -13.12
CA ASN A 354 -3.41 25.09 -13.72
C ASN A 354 -3.47 25.34 -15.23
N THR A 355 -3.51 26.61 -15.64
CA THR A 355 -3.49 27.04 -17.05
C THR A 355 -2.25 26.55 -17.80
N THR A 356 -1.13 26.38 -17.09
CA THR A 356 0.11 25.83 -17.67
C THR A 356 0.06 24.30 -17.79
N ASN A 357 -0.55 23.60 -16.84
CA ASN A 357 -0.77 22.15 -16.86
C ASN A 357 -1.76 21.75 -17.97
N GLU A 358 -2.80 22.54 -18.21
CA GLU A 358 -3.69 22.38 -19.37
C GLU A 358 -2.91 22.50 -20.68
N SER A 359 -2.13 23.57 -20.83
CA SER A 359 -1.26 23.78 -22.01
C SER A 359 -0.24 22.64 -22.21
N ILE A 360 0.25 22.04 -21.11
CA ILE A 360 1.12 20.86 -21.11
C ILE A 360 0.36 19.61 -21.60
N LYS A 361 -0.83 19.32 -21.09
CA LYS A 361 -1.67 18.16 -21.53
C LYS A 361 -2.03 18.26 -23.01
N ASP A 362 -2.35 19.47 -23.46
CA ASP A 362 -2.71 19.78 -24.84
C ASP A 362 -1.57 19.52 -25.82
N LEU A 363 -0.32 19.74 -25.39
CA LEU A 363 0.88 19.44 -26.17
C LEU A 363 1.31 17.98 -26.00
N GLU A 364 1.19 17.40 -24.80
CA GLU A 364 1.47 15.98 -24.52
C GLU A 364 0.65 15.05 -25.42
N THR A 365 -0.62 15.41 -25.70
CA THR A 365 -1.48 14.69 -26.65
C THR A 365 -0.94 14.79 -28.07
N LYS A 366 -0.70 16.01 -28.57
CA LYS A 366 -0.20 16.26 -29.94
C LYS A 366 1.19 15.64 -30.19
N ILE A 367 2.00 15.46 -29.14
CA ILE A 367 3.29 14.74 -29.19
C ILE A 367 3.09 13.23 -29.30
N LYS A 368 2.11 12.66 -28.59
CA LYS A 368 1.75 11.22 -28.69
C LYS A 368 1.19 10.89 -30.07
N ASP A 369 0.30 11.73 -30.59
CA ASP A 369 -0.30 11.56 -31.93
C ASP A 369 0.74 11.58 -33.07
N ALA A 370 1.89 12.21 -32.83
CA ALA A 370 3.02 12.27 -33.76
C ALA A 370 4.10 11.20 -33.52
N GLU A 371 4.00 10.39 -32.46
CA GLU A 371 5.01 9.44 -31.97
C GLU A 371 6.42 10.05 -31.75
N TYR A 372 6.48 11.30 -31.27
CA TYR A 372 7.75 12.04 -31.14
C TYR A 372 8.44 11.84 -29.77
N ASP A 373 9.24 10.78 -29.64
CA ASP A 373 9.96 10.39 -28.41
C ASP A 373 10.76 11.52 -27.73
N LYS A 374 11.46 12.35 -28.51
CA LYS A 374 12.21 13.50 -27.98
C LYS A 374 11.26 14.51 -27.30
N GLY A 375 10.11 14.77 -27.91
CA GLY A 375 9.06 15.60 -27.32
C GLY A 375 8.45 14.97 -26.07
N LEU A 376 8.21 13.65 -26.05
CA LEU A 376 7.69 12.95 -24.87
C LEU A 376 8.61 13.10 -23.66
N LYS A 377 9.93 13.04 -23.88
CA LYS A 377 10.92 13.25 -22.83
C LYS A 377 10.93 14.70 -22.32
N HIS A 378 10.86 15.69 -23.21
CA HIS A 378 10.88 17.11 -22.86
C HIS A 378 9.60 17.53 -22.13
N ILE A 379 8.41 17.18 -22.65
CA ILE A 379 7.12 17.52 -22.01
C ILE A 379 7.00 16.90 -20.61
N GLY A 380 7.54 15.69 -20.39
CA GLY A 380 7.62 15.08 -19.06
C GLY A 380 8.48 15.87 -18.06
N GLN A 381 9.59 16.47 -18.51
CA GLN A 381 10.41 17.36 -17.68
C GLN A 381 9.69 18.69 -17.39
N LEU A 382 8.98 19.25 -18.37
CA LEU A 382 8.19 20.48 -18.18
C LEU A 382 7.03 20.26 -17.20
N LYS A 383 6.36 19.10 -17.26
CA LYS A 383 5.31 18.69 -16.32
C LYS A 383 5.83 18.63 -14.88
N LEU A 384 6.98 17.99 -14.65
CA LEU A 384 7.64 17.93 -13.35
C LEU A 384 8.07 19.32 -12.86
N ASN A 385 8.64 20.16 -13.73
CA ASN A 385 9.04 21.53 -13.37
C ASN A 385 7.84 22.43 -13.03
N ASN A 386 6.69 22.25 -13.69
CA ASN A 386 5.46 22.98 -13.38
C ASN A 386 4.87 22.55 -12.01
N GLU A 387 4.86 21.24 -11.71
CA GLU A 387 4.44 20.74 -10.39
C GLU A 387 5.38 21.23 -9.27
N ASN A 388 6.69 21.23 -9.50
CA ASN A 388 7.68 21.77 -8.56
C ASN A 388 7.47 23.27 -8.27
N ASN A 389 7.07 24.07 -9.26
CA ASN A 389 6.73 25.48 -9.06
C ASN A 389 5.53 25.64 -8.10
N LYS A 390 4.46 24.86 -8.31
CA LYS A 390 3.25 24.87 -7.46
C LYS A 390 3.56 24.51 -6.01
N VAL A 391 4.39 23.48 -5.79
CA VAL A 391 4.84 23.10 -4.43
C VAL A 391 5.67 24.24 -3.81
N ALA A 392 6.66 24.76 -4.55
CA ALA A 392 7.53 25.83 -4.05
C ALA A 392 6.78 27.15 -3.77
N SER A 393 5.69 27.47 -4.47
CA SER A 393 4.86 28.63 -4.15
C SER A 393 4.04 28.42 -2.89
N LEU A 394 3.47 27.23 -2.69
CA LEU A 394 2.75 26.86 -1.47
C LEU A 394 3.66 26.85 -0.23
N ASP A 395 4.85 26.26 -0.33
CA ASP A 395 5.80 26.19 0.78
C ASP A 395 6.32 27.59 1.18
N LYS A 396 6.50 28.49 0.19
CA LYS A 396 6.77 29.90 0.48
C LYS A 396 5.59 30.61 1.15
N MET A 397 4.36 30.38 0.70
CA MET A 397 3.17 30.93 1.37
C MET A 397 3.08 30.42 2.82
N LYS A 398 3.34 29.13 3.07
CA LYS A 398 3.45 28.57 4.43
C LYS A 398 4.49 29.32 5.25
N SER A 399 5.72 29.48 4.74
CA SER A 399 6.78 30.24 5.43
C SER A 399 6.41 31.70 5.72
N THR A 400 5.69 32.37 4.82
CA THR A 400 5.17 33.73 5.06
C THR A 400 4.13 33.74 6.19
N ILE A 401 3.22 32.76 6.27
CA ILE A 401 2.24 32.70 7.37
C ILE A 401 2.91 32.25 8.70
N THR A 402 3.92 31.38 8.67
CA THR A 402 4.73 31.05 9.85
C THR A 402 5.37 32.30 10.45
N LYS A 403 5.88 33.23 9.63
CA LYS A 403 6.41 34.52 10.12
C LYS A 403 5.35 35.45 10.72
N VAL A 404 4.11 35.38 10.24
CA VAL A 404 2.98 36.08 10.88
C VAL A 404 2.66 35.46 12.25
N LEU A 405 2.78 34.14 12.39
CA LEU A 405 2.62 33.44 13.67
C LEU A 405 3.78 33.72 14.64
N GLU A 406 5.02 33.76 14.18
CA GLU A 406 6.21 34.14 14.96
C GLU A 406 6.09 35.59 15.49
N ALA A 407 5.46 36.48 14.72
CA ALA A 407 5.16 37.86 15.13
C ALA A 407 3.96 38.00 16.09
N ALA A 408 3.16 36.94 16.29
CA ALA A 408 1.90 36.97 17.04
C ALA A 408 2.09 36.89 18.57
N ASN A 409 2.86 37.83 19.12
CA ASN A 409 3.40 37.82 20.49
C ASN A 409 2.38 37.80 21.66
N ASN A 410 1.07 37.82 21.42
CA ASN A 410 0.07 37.70 22.48
C ASN A 410 -0.47 36.28 22.67
N LEU A 411 -0.30 35.38 21.69
CA LEU A 411 -0.77 34.00 21.77
C LEU A 411 -0.08 33.20 22.91
N ASN A 412 -0.68 32.08 23.31
CA ASN A 412 -0.05 31.07 24.16
C ASN A 412 0.56 29.92 23.33
N GLU A 413 1.31 29.03 23.99
CA GLU A 413 2.01 27.92 23.33
C GLU A 413 1.04 26.96 22.61
N GLU A 414 -0.08 26.61 23.23
CA GLU A 414 -1.14 25.77 22.63
C GLU A 414 -1.73 26.39 21.35
N GLN A 415 -1.96 27.71 21.34
CA GLN A 415 -2.43 28.44 20.14
C GLN A 415 -1.37 28.46 19.05
N ILE A 416 -0.09 28.65 19.40
CA ILE A 416 1.03 28.63 18.45
C ILE A 416 1.20 27.24 17.84
N GLU A 417 1.10 26.17 18.64
CA GLU A 417 1.13 24.79 18.16
C GLU A 417 -0.07 24.50 17.24
N HIS A 418 -1.29 24.85 17.67
CA HIS A 418 -2.52 24.68 16.88
C HIS A 418 -2.45 25.38 15.51
N PHE A 419 -1.98 26.64 15.47
CA PHE A 419 -1.80 27.36 14.21
C PHE A 419 -0.64 26.80 13.37
N SER A 420 0.45 26.35 13.99
CA SER A 420 1.55 25.69 13.27
C SER A 420 1.09 24.42 12.55
N VAL A 421 0.28 23.59 13.21
CA VAL A 421 -0.35 22.41 12.62
C VAL A 421 -1.32 22.79 11.48
N LYS A 422 -2.14 23.84 11.64
CA LYS A 422 -2.99 24.36 10.55
C LYS A 422 -2.16 24.80 9.32
N ILE A 423 -1.08 25.56 9.51
CA ILE A 423 -0.20 26.01 8.42
C ILE A 423 0.43 24.81 7.70
N ALA A 424 0.91 23.82 8.45
CA ALA A 424 1.51 22.62 7.89
C ALA A 424 0.53 21.81 7.03
N LEU A 425 -0.72 21.65 7.49
CA LEU A 425 -1.75 20.85 6.84
C LEU A 425 -2.46 21.53 5.66
N ALA A 426 -2.39 22.87 5.52
CA ALA A 426 -3.04 23.60 4.42
C ALA A 426 -2.48 23.21 3.04
N ASN A 427 -3.34 23.16 2.02
CA ASN A 427 -3.00 22.73 0.66
C ASN A 427 -3.30 23.78 -0.42
N THR A 428 -3.95 24.89 -0.04
CA THR A 428 -4.37 25.97 -0.94
C THR A 428 -3.98 27.35 -0.40
N PRO A 429 -3.88 28.38 -1.28
CA PRO A 429 -3.68 29.76 -0.84
C PRO A 429 -4.83 30.28 0.04
N GLN A 430 -6.08 29.89 -0.26
CA GLN A 430 -7.24 30.36 0.49
C GLN A 430 -7.26 29.85 1.94
N GLU A 431 -6.88 28.59 2.18
CA GLU A 431 -6.72 28.07 3.54
C GLU A 431 -5.65 28.86 4.31
N LEU A 432 -4.50 29.14 3.69
CA LEU A 432 -3.42 29.91 4.30
C LEU A 432 -3.81 31.37 4.56
N ALA A 433 -4.59 32.00 3.68
CA ALA A 433 -5.15 33.33 3.90
C ALA A 433 -6.12 33.34 5.09
N ASN A 434 -7.03 32.36 5.16
CA ASN A 434 -7.95 32.22 6.30
C ASN A 434 -7.18 32.02 7.62
N ILE A 435 -6.13 31.16 7.61
CA ILE A 435 -5.28 30.92 8.79
C ILE A 435 -4.54 32.18 9.23
N ARG A 436 -3.98 32.96 8.29
CA ARG A 436 -3.35 34.27 8.58
C ARG A 436 -4.30 35.20 9.32
N ASP A 437 -5.55 35.26 8.88
CA ASP A 437 -6.54 36.19 9.41
C ASP A 437 -7.13 35.68 10.75
N GLU A 438 -7.25 34.36 10.94
CA GLU A 438 -7.49 33.75 12.26
C GLU A 438 -6.36 34.08 13.27
N ILE A 439 -5.09 33.94 12.88
CA ILE A 439 -3.92 34.26 13.72
C ILE A 439 -3.96 35.71 14.18
N ASN A 440 -4.18 36.64 13.25
CA ASN A 440 -4.28 38.07 13.52
C ASN A 440 -5.41 38.36 14.53
N LEU A 441 -6.61 37.80 14.32
CA LEU A 441 -7.76 37.99 15.21
C LEU A 441 -7.52 37.37 16.61
N ALA A 442 -6.92 36.18 16.69
CA ALA A 442 -6.61 35.51 17.95
C ALA A 442 -5.55 36.27 18.77
N ASN A 443 -4.45 36.68 18.11
CA ASN A 443 -3.40 37.51 18.71
C ASN A 443 -3.99 38.82 19.27
N LYS A 444 -4.86 39.47 18.48
CA LYS A 444 -5.55 40.69 18.91
C LYS A 444 -6.50 40.45 20.08
N LYS A 445 -7.31 39.37 20.08
CA LYS A 445 -8.15 39.00 21.24
C LYS A 445 -7.31 38.80 22.51
N GLU A 446 -6.18 38.09 22.44
CA GLU A 446 -5.31 37.92 23.61
C GLU A 446 -4.62 39.23 24.05
N GLN A 447 -4.31 40.15 23.13
CA GLN A 447 -3.82 41.49 23.49
C GLN A 447 -4.80 42.23 24.42
N TYR A 448 -6.09 42.26 24.10
CA TYR A 448 -7.12 42.89 24.96
C TYR A 448 -7.33 42.11 26.28
N LYS A 449 -7.27 40.77 26.26
CA LYS A 449 -7.35 39.95 27.48
C LYS A 449 -6.13 40.11 28.40
N LYS A 450 -4.94 40.38 27.85
CA LYS A 450 -3.75 40.78 28.63
C LYS A 450 -3.93 42.20 29.19
N PHE A 451 -4.41 43.14 28.37
CA PHE A 451 -4.68 44.52 28.79
C PHE A 451 -5.63 44.61 30.01
N VAL A 452 -6.83 44.01 29.98
CA VAL A 452 -7.79 44.18 31.09
C VAL A 452 -7.24 43.63 32.43
N ARG A 453 -6.35 42.64 32.38
CA ARG A 453 -5.70 42.04 33.55
C ARG A 453 -4.64 42.95 34.20
N THR A 454 -4.25 44.07 33.57
CA THR A 454 -3.37 45.08 34.20
C THR A 454 -4.14 46.16 34.97
N LEU A 455 -5.46 46.25 34.78
CA LEU A 455 -6.31 47.25 35.43
C LEU A 455 -6.59 46.89 36.90
N GLN A 456 -5.94 47.63 37.81
CA GLN A 456 -5.83 47.26 39.23
C GLN A 456 -7.07 47.49 40.09
N ASN A 457 -8.13 48.10 39.55
CA ASN A 457 -9.34 48.44 40.30
C ASN A 457 -10.61 47.71 39.83
N LEU A 458 -10.51 46.84 38.82
CA LEU A 458 -11.63 46.03 38.35
C LEU A 458 -11.84 44.79 39.23
N SER A 459 -13.10 44.40 39.37
CA SER A 459 -13.49 43.14 40.01
C SER A 459 -13.25 41.95 39.08
N LYS A 460 -13.19 40.73 39.64
CA LYS A 460 -13.10 39.50 38.83
C LYS A 460 -14.28 39.37 37.86
N ASP A 461 -15.46 39.79 38.26
CA ASP A 461 -16.68 39.74 37.45
C ASP A 461 -16.62 40.74 36.29
N GLU A 462 -16.14 41.97 36.53
CA GLU A 462 -15.92 42.97 35.46
C GLU A 462 -14.84 42.52 34.47
N ILE A 463 -13.73 41.94 34.95
CA ILE A 463 -12.68 41.36 34.11
C ILE A 463 -13.25 40.19 33.27
N SER A 464 -14.11 39.36 33.85
CA SER A 464 -14.74 38.23 33.14
C SER A 464 -15.76 38.71 32.11
N GLU A 465 -16.55 39.74 32.43
CA GLU A 465 -17.50 40.37 31.51
C GLU A 465 -16.78 41.01 30.31
N PHE A 466 -15.66 41.70 30.54
CA PHE A 466 -14.79 42.20 29.46
C PHE A 466 -14.29 41.05 28.58
N ILE A 467 -13.81 39.95 29.16
CA ILE A 467 -13.29 38.81 28.41
C ILE A 467 -14.40 38.15 27.58
N SER A 468 -15.63 38.07 28.09
CA SER A 468 -16.80 37.60 27.33
C SER A 468 -17.10 38.54 26.16
N LYS A 469 -17.20 39.87 26.41
CA LYS A 469 -17.37 40.89 25.36
C LYS A 469 -16.31 40.78 24.25
N ILE A 470 -15.03 40.61 24.59
CA ILE A 470 -13.93 40.43 23.60
C ILE A 470 -14.03 39.08 22.85
N ASN A 471 -14.52 38.02 23.49
CA ASN A 471 -14.74 36.74 22.81
C ASN A 471 -15.92 36.81 21.82
N GLU A 472 -17.01 37.46 22.20
CA GLU A 472 -18.29 37.51 21.45
C GLU A 472 -18.31 38.57 20.33
N TYR A 473 -17.78 39.76 20.55
CA TYR A 473 -17.89 40.86 19.58
C TYR A 473 -16.89 40.79 18.43
N ASN A 474 -17.23 41.52 17.35
CA ASN A 474 -16.34 41.80 16.24
C ASN A 474 -15.26 42.85 16.60
N GLU A 475 -14.16 42.85 15.85
CA GLU A 475 -12.95 43.63 16.14
C GLU A 475 -13.20 45.14 16.26
N SER A 476 -14.16 45.67 15.50
CA SER A 476 -14.57 47.09 15.52
C SER A 476 -15.09 47.59 16.87
N ASN A 477 -15.39 46.70 17.82
CA ASN A 477 -15.83 47.08 19.16
C ASN A 477 -14.72 46.99 20.23
N TYR A 478 -13.56 46.37 19.97
CA TYR A 478 -12.56 46.10 21.02
C TYR A 478 -11.98 47.37 21.65
N GLU A 479 -11.72 48.42 20.86
CA GLU A 479 -11.27 49.71 21.42
C GLU A 479 -12.36 50.41 22.25
N LYS A 480 -13.64 50.29 21.88
CA LYS A 480 -14.76 50.84 22.67
C LYS A 480 -14.87 50.15 24.03
N ILE A 481 -14.72 48.82 24.05
CA ILE A 481 -14.74 48.00 25.28
C ILE A 481 -13.49 48.30 26.14
N LYS A 482 -12.33 48.54 25.51
CA LYS A 482 -11.10 49.00 26.19
C LYS A 482 -11.27 50.38 26.83
N GLU A 483 -11.90 51.33 26.14
CA GLU A 483 -12.24 52.64 26.71
C GLU A 483 -13.25 52.55 27.87
N GLU A 484 -14.32 51.74 27.71
CA GLU A 484 -15.35 51.50 28.73
C GLU A 484 -14.72 51.07 30.05
N TYR A 485 -13.86 50.05 30.03
CA TYR A 485 -13.28 49.48 31.25
C TYR A 485 -12.08 50.27 31.80
N SER A 486 -11.36 51.03 30.95
CA SER A 486 -10.41 52.06 31.43
C SER A 486 -11.13 53.11 32.28
N LYS A 487 -12.25 53.66 31.79
CA LYS A 487 -13.04 54.68 32.51
C LYS A 487 -13.55 54.14 33.85
N ILE A 488 -14.05 52.90 33.89
CA ILE A 488 -14.46 52.23 35.14
C ILE A 488 -13.29 52.07 36.13
N ASN A 489 -12.10 51.65 35.66
CA ASN A 489 -10.91 51.51 36.51
C ASN A 489 -10.48 52.86 37.14
N ASP A 490 -10.55 53.94 36.35
CA ASP A 490 -10.07 55.26 36.73
C ASP A 490 -11.09 56.01 37.62
N GLU A 491 -12.39 55.81 37.40
CA GLU A 491 -13.43 56.30 38.30
C GLU A 491 -13.37 55.60 39.67
N LYS A 492 -13.12 54.29 39.71
CA LYS A 492 -12.83 53.59 40.97
C LYS A 492 -11.55 54.10 41.65
N ALA A 493 -10.51 54.47 40.89
CA ALA A 493 -9.30 55.08 41.45
C ALA A 493 -9.60 56.42 42.15
N LYS A 494 -10.50 57.23 41.58
CA LYS A 494 -10.98 58.48 42.20
C LYS A 494 -11.78 58.21 43.48
N LEU A 495 -12.73 57.27 43.46
CA LEU A 495 -13.51 56.88 44.65
C LEU A 495 -12.62 56.42 45.82
N ILE A 496 -11.58 55.62 45.54
CA ILE A 496 -10.58 55.20 46.54
C ILE A 496 -9.81 56.40 47.08
N SER A 497 -9.37 57.30 46.20
CA SER A 497 -8.64 58.52 46.58
C SER A 497 -9.47 59.43 47.47
N GLU A 498 -10.77 59.58 47.19
CA GLU A 498 -11.71 60.34 48.01
C GLU A 498 -11.93 59.70 49.39
N ILE A 499 -12.13 58.37 49.49
CA ILE A 499 -12.29 57.68 50.78
C ILE A 499 -11.06 57.86 51.68
N ASN A 500 -9.85 57.92 51.11
CA ASN A 500 -8.63 58.13 51.89
C ASN A 500 -8.56 59.50 52.59
N THR A 501 -9.36 60.48 52.15
CA THR A 501 -9.48 61.81 52.81
C THR A 501 -10.35 61.81 54.07
N PHE A 502 -11.17 60.78 54.29
CA PHE A 502 -12.13 60.75 55.40
C PHE A 502 -11.47 60.44 56.76
N ASP A 503 -12.15 60.83 57.85
CA ASP A 503 -11.70 60.69 59.25
C ASP A 503 -11.97 59.27 59.78
N PHE A 504 -11.33 58.28 59.17
CA PHE A 504 -11.39 56.85 59.54
C PHE A 504 -9.97 56.30 59.77
N THR A 505 -9.88 55.23 60.57
CA THR A 505 -8.62 54.48 60.73
C THR A 505 -8.15 53.85 59.42
N ASP A 506 -6.83 53.79 59.20
CA ASP A 506 -6.25 53.31 57.94
C ASP A 506 -6.60 51.85 57.64
N LYS A 507 -6.77 51.02 58.68
CA LYS A 507 -7.29 49.65 58.55
C LYS A 507 -8.65 49.62 57.87
N TYR A 508 -9.56 50.54 58.23
CA TYR A 508 -10.88 50.64 57.62
C TYR A 508 -10.84 51.30 56.24
N LYS A 509 -9.99 52.32 56.03
CA LYS A 509 -9.75 52.89 54.69
C LYS A 509 -9.28 51.84 53.68
N ASN A 510 -8.35 50.96 54.08
CA ASN A 510 -7.88 49.85 53.27
C ASN A 510 -8.99 48.82 52.99
N GLN A 511 -9.85 48.52 53.97
CA GLN A 511 -11.00 47.65 53.79
C GLN A 511 -12.02 48.25 52.79
N LEU A 512 -12.39 49.53 52.95
CA LEU A 512 -13.27 50.25 52.03
C LEU A 512 -12.69 50.33 50.60
N SER A 513 -11.37 50.56 50.49
CA SER A 513 -10.66 50.57 49.21
C SER A 513 -10.75 49.22 48.49
N ASN A 514 -10.57 48.11 49.24
CA ASN A 514 -10.73 46.76 48.67
C ASN A 514 -12.18 46.47 48.27
N ASN A 515 -13.17 46.94 49.03
CA ASN A 515 -14.59 46.82 48.67
C ASN A 515 -14.89 47.53 47.34
N ILE A 516 -14.42 48.76 47.13
CA ILE A 516 -14.58 49.50 45.86
C ILE A 516 -14.01 48.71 44.67
N LYS A 517 -12.86 48.04 44.85
CA LYS A 517 -12.28 47.19 43.79
C LYS A 517 -13.15 45.98 43.47
N SER A 518 -13.74 45.34 44.48
CA SER A 518 -14.55 44.12 44.32
C SER A 518 -16.00 44.35 43.88
N GLU A 519 -16.58 45.51 44.15
CA GLU A 519 -17.96 45.86 43.76
C GLU A 519 -18.03 46.45 42.35
N LYS A 520 -19.16 46.32 41.65
CA LYS A 520 -19.41 47.08 40.40
C LYS A 520 -19.53 48.58 40.69
N LEU A 521 -19.01 49.40 39.77
CA LEU A 521 -18.92 50.88 39.88
C LEU A 521 -20.11 51.55 40.58
N ASN A 522 -21.35 51.32 40.13
CA ASN A 522 -22.53 51.97 40.71
C ASN A 522 -22.71 51.69 42.22
N LYS A 523 -22.41 50.46 42.67
CA LYS A 523 -22.46 50.10 44.10
C LYS A 523 -21.33 50.78 44.88
N ALA A 524 -20.12 50.77 44.33
CA ALA A 524 -18.97 51.46 44.91
C ALA A 524 -19.23 52.96 45.10
N THR A 525 -19.88 53.63 44.14
CA THR A 525 -20.30 55.03 44.24
C THR A 525 -21.33 55.24 45.37
N SER A 526 -22.36 54.40 45.46
CA SER A 526 -23.34 54.47 46.56
C SER A 526 -22.70 54.23 47.94
N SER A 527 -21.82 53.23 48.04
CA SER A 527 -21.06 52.89 49.25
C SER A 527 -20.18 54.06 49.72
N LYS A 528 -19.50 54.73 48.77
CA LYS A 528 -18.69 55.93 49.05
C LYS A 528 -19.54 57.11 49.55
N GLU A 529 -20.73 57.36 48.99
CA GLU A 529 -21.61 58.44 49.47
C GLU A 529 -22.21 58.12 50.85
N GLU A 530 -22.49 56.86 51.16
CA GLU A 530 -22.87 56.42 52.52
C GLU A 530 -21.73 56.70 53.53
N LYS A 531 -20.48 56.34 53.21
CA LYS A 531 -19.34 56.59 54.12
C LYS A 531 -18.99 58.07 54.24
N LYS A 532 -19.26 58.88 53.21
CA LYS A 532 -19.20 60.34 53.24
C LYS A 532 -20.26 60.95 54.18
N HIS A 533 -21.49 60.40 54.21
CA HIS A 533 -22.49 60.81 55.19
C HIS A 533 -22.00 60.55 56.62
N ILE A 534 -21.51 59.34 56.90
CA ILE A 534 -20.94 58.97 58.21
C ILE A 534 -19.78 59.91 58.58
N ASN A 535 -18.86 60.18 57.65
CA ASN A 535 -17.77 61.14 57.87
C ASN A 535 -18.28 62.54 58.25
N ASN A 536 -19.31 63.05 57.57
CA ASN A 536 -19.89 64.35 57.88
C ASN A 536 -20.60 64.36 59.25
N SER A 537 -21.23 63.25 59.66
CA SER A 537 -21.73 63.08 61.02
C SER A 537 -20.59 63.15 62.04
N LYS A 538 -19.45 62.47 61.78
CA LYS A 538 -18.27 62.51 62.65
C LYS A 538 -17.76 63.93 62.86
N THR A 539 -17.69 64.77 61.81
CA THR A 539 -17.29 66.18 61.94
C THR A 539 -18.18 66.94 62.94
N LYS A 540 -19.51 66.82 62.84
CA LYS A 540 -20.46 67.48 63.76
C LYS A 540 -20.31 67.02 65.21
N VAL A 541 -20.14 65.72 65.44
CA VAL A 541 -19.93 65.18 66.79
C VAL A 541 -18.58 65.63 67.36
N LYS A 542 -17.54 65.74 66.52
CA LYS A 542 -16.22 66.27 66.89
C LYS A 542 -16.28 67.75 67.28
N GLU A 543 -17.10 68.55 66.59
CA GLU A 543 -17.41 69.94 66.96
C GLU A 543 -18.17 70.01 68.30
N PHE A 544 -19.21 69.17 68.49
CA PHE A 544 -19.97 69.10 69.74
C PHE A 544 -19.10 68.73 70.95
N ILE A 545 -18.21 67.74 70.82
CA ILE A 545 -17.28 67.34 71.89
C ILE A 545 -16.31 68.48 72.25
N ASN A 546 -15.91 69.29 71.27
CA ASN A 546 -14.96 70.39 71.47
C ASN A 546 -15.60 71.68 72.02
N ASN A 547 -16.91 71.91 71.83
CA ASN A 547 -17.57 73.13 72.33
C ASN A 547 -17.48 73.23 73.87
N SER A 548 -16.89 74.33 74.36
CA SER A 548 -16.71 74.62 75.78
C SER A 548 -18.02 74.79 76.56
N GLU A 549 -19.10 75.24 75.91
CA GLU A 549 -20.43 75.36 76.51
C GLU A 549 -21.02 74.02 76.94
N ASN A 550 -20.59 72.91 76.31
CA ASN A 550 -21.03 71.56 76.65
C ASN A 550 -20.37 71.00 77.92
N LYS A 551 -19.31 71.67 78.44
CA LYS A 551 -18.65 71.38 79.73
C LYS A 551 -18.17 69.93 79.94
N ILE A 552 -18.03 69.14 78.88
CA ILE A 552 -17.57 67.75 78.95
C ILE A 552 -16.15 67.72 79.56
N PRO A 553 -15.87 66.87 80.57
CA PRO A 553 -14.53 66.74 81.16
C PRO A 553 -13.47 66.29 80.13
N GLU A 554 -12.22 66.79 80.23
CA GLU A 554 -11.22 66.60 79.18
C GLU A 554 -10.75 65.14 79.01
N ASN A 555 -10.76 64.35 80.09
CA ASN A 555 -10.59 62.89 80.02
C ASN A 555 -11.70 62.23 79.19
N LYS A 556 -12.96 62.63 79.40
CA LYS A 556 -14.09 62.16 78.59
C LYS A 556 -14.06 62.68 77.15
N LYS A 557 -13.63 63.92 76.89
CA LYS A 557 -13.40 64.37 75.50
C LYS A 557 -12.37 63.51 74.78
N THR A 558 -11.31 63.09 75.48
CA THR A 558 -10.25 62.23 74.92
C THR A 558 -10.79 60.83 74.58
N GLU A 559 -11.52 60.21 75.51
CA GLU A 559 -12.22 58.93 75.32
C GLU A 559 -13.21 58.97 74.15
N LEU A 560 -14.07 59.99 74.12
CA LEU A 560 -15.06 60.19 73.05
C LEU A 560 -14.41 60.45 71.67
N LYS A 561 -13.26 61.14 71.61
CA LYS A 561 -12.52 61.35 70.35
C LYS A 561 -11.92 60.06 69.80
N ASP A 562 -11.40 59.18 70.66
CA ASP A 562 -10.87 57.87 70.26
C ASP A 562 -12.00 56.94 69.78
N LEU A 563 -13.11 56.86 70.52
CA LEU A 563 -14.32 56.15 70.11
C LEU A 563 -14.87 56.68 68.78
N LEU A 564 -14.95 58.00 68.60
CA LEU A 564 -15.38 58.62 67.35
C LEU A 564 -14.44 58.27 66.20
N THR A 565 -13.12 58.32 66.40
CA THR A 565 -12.15 57.94 65.36
C THR A 565 -12.35 56.48 64.92
N LYS A 566 -12.65 55.59 65.87
CA LYS A 566 -12.93 54.16 65.65
C LYS A 566 -14.31 53.86 65.04
N ALA A 567 -15.28 54.78 65.13
CA ALA A 567 -16.64 54.62 64.57
C ALA A 567 -16.65 54.37 63.06
N GLN A 568 -17.39 53.34 62.60
CA GLN A 568 -17.41 52.85 61.21
C GLN A 568 -18.79 52.92 60.55
N SER A 569 -19.86 52.95 61.36
CA SER A 569 -21.26 53.08 60.97
C SER A 569 -21.88 54.39 61.50
N GLN A 570 -23.03 54.79 60.96
CA GLN A 570 -23.80 55.93 61.48
C GLN A 570 -24.24 55.70 62.95
N VAL A 571 -24.58 54.45 63.31
CA VAL A 571 -24.99 54.08 64.68
C VAL A 571 -23.84 54.24 65.67
N ASP A 572 -22.59 53.91 65.29
CA ASP A 572 -21.43 54.14 66.16
C ASP A 572 -21.24 55.64 66.46
N VAL A 573 -21.46 56.48 65.44
CA VAL A 573 -21.33 57.95 65.57
C VAL A 573 -22.42 58.52 66.45
N GLU A 574 -23.67 58.08 66.25
CA GLU A 574 -24.81 58.44 67.11
C GLU A 574 -24.64 57.95 68.55
N ASN A 575 -24.05 56.77 68.77
CA ASN A 575 -23.71 56.29 70.12
C ASN A 575 -22.68 57.20 70.82
N VAL A 576 -21.64 57.66 70.10
CA VAL A 576 -20.67 58.62 70.66
C VAL A 576 -21.30 60.00 70.88
N GLU A 577 -22.22 60.44 70.00
CA GLU A 577 -22.98 61.68 70.21
C GLU A 577 -23.85 61.59 71.46
N ASN A 578 -24.61 60.51 71.62
CA ASN A 578 -25.44 60.25 72.80
C ASN A 578 -24.62 60.21 74.10
N GLN A 579 -23.42 59.62 74.09
CA GLN A 579 -22.50 59.66 75.23
C GLN A 579 -21.99 61.09 75.52
N ALA A 580 -21.67 61.88 74.49
CA ALA A 580 -21.27 63.28 74.65
C ALA A 580 -22.40 64.16 75.21
N GLN A 581 -23.65 63.93 74.75
CA GLN A 581 -24.85 64.58 75.28
C GLN A 581 -25.14 64.15 76.73
N LEU A 582 -24.95 62.87 77.06
CA LEU A 582 -25.10 62.34 78.42
C LEU A 582 -24.11 62.98 79.40
N GLU A 583 -22.82 63.10 79.05
CA GLU A 583 -21.83 63.74 79.90
C GLU A 583 -22.12 65.24 80.09
N LYS A 584 -22.61 65.95 79.06
CA LYS A 584 -23.15 67.31 79.21
C LYS A 584 -24.33 67.34 80.22
N ALA A 585 -25.24 66.38 80.16
CA ALA A 585 -26.38 66.29 81.08
C ALA A 585 -25.92 66.02 82.53
N LYS A 586 -24.96 65.11 82.76
CA LYS A 586 -24.35 64.86 84.08
C LYS A 586 -23.77 66.14 84.66
N GLN A 587 -22.96 66.87 83.88
CA GLN A 587 -22.35 68.11 84.37
C GLN A 587 -23.39 69.21 84.65
N ASN A 588 -24.44 69.33 83.85
CA ASN A 588 -25.54 70.26 84.15
C ASN A 588 -26.28 69.89 85.45
N ALA A 589 -26.60 68.61 85.65
CA ALA A 589 -27.25 68.12 86.86
C ALA A 589 -26.40 68.32 88.13
N ILE A 590 -25.09 68.04 88.06
CA ILE A 590 -24.15 68.32 89.16
C ILE A 590 -24.11 69.82 89.50
N ASN A 591 -24.12 70.69 88.47
CA ASN A 591 -24.20 72.14 88.64
C ASN A 591 -25.54 72.61 89.24
N GLU A 592 -26.63 71.85 89.13
CA GLU A 592 -27.88 72.13 89.84
C GLU A 592 -27.87 71.61 91.28
N ILE A 593 -27.46 70.35 91.52
CA ILE A 593 -27.34 69.77 92.87
C ILE A 593 -26.43 70.62 93.77
N ASN A 594 -25.34 71.16 93.23
CA ASN A 594 -24.44 72.03 93.97
C ASN A 594 -25.09 73.34 94.45
N LYS A 595 -26.12 73.84 93.76
CA LYS A 595 -26.85 75.07 94.13
C LYS A 595 -27.96 74.85 95.16
N LEU A 596 -28.45 73.61 95.34
CA LEU A 596 -29.47 73.29 96.33
C LEU A 596 -28.89 73.33 97.76
N ASN A 597 -29.73 73.58 98.78
CA ASN A 597 -29.31 73.52 100.18
C ASN A 597 -29.75 72.20 100.82
N ILE A 598 -29.01 71.12 100.53
CA ILE A 598 -29.31 69.74 100.91
C ILE A 598 -28.07 69.00 101.41
N ASN A 599 -28.25 68.07 102.35
CA ASN A 599 -27.15 67.45 103.11
C ASN A 599 -26.49 66.25 102.41
N ASN A 600 -27.06 65.73 101.33
CA ASN A 600 -26.67 64.47 100.68
C ASN A 600 -26.05 64.65 99.28
N LYS A 601 -25.43 65.82 99.01
CA LYS A 601 -24.90 66.18 97.67
C LYS A 601 -23.94 65.15 97.08
N GLU A 602 -22.96 64.66 97.85
CA GLU A 602 -21.97 63.69 97.35
C GLU A 602 -22.61 62.36 96.95
N GLN A 603 -23.64 61.90 97.67
CA GLN A 603 -24.40 60.71 97.29
C GLN A 603 -25.13 60.96 95.96
N LEU A 604 -25.84 62.08 95.83
CA LEU A 604 -26.60 62.42 94.61
C LEU A 604 -25.67 62.62 93.39
N ILE A 605 -24.48 63.20 93.58
CA ILE A 605 -23.47 63.34 92.52
C ILE A 605 -22.93 61.97 92.10
N ASN A 606 -22.70 61.06 93.06
CA ASN A 606 -22.32 59.67 92.76
C ASN A 606 -23.45 58.89 92.07
N GLU A 607 -24.72 59.13 92.41
CA GLU A 607 -25.88 58.56 91.70
C GLU A 607 -26.00 59.10 90.27
N ILE A 608 -25.78 60.41 90.05
CA ILE A 608 -25.77 61.04 88.71
C ILE A 608 -24.64 60.49 87.84
N ASN A 609 -23.43 60.36 88.39
CA ASN A 609 -22.28 59.84 87.64
C ASN A 609 -22.48 58.37 87.20
N LYS A 610 -23.22 57.59 87.99
CA LYS A 610 -23.59 56.18 87.74
C LYS A 610 -24.85 55.97 86.89
N LYS A 611 -25.52 57.03 86.43
CA LYS A 611 -26.65 56.92 85.49
C LYS A 611 -26.16 56.95 84.05
N ASP A 612 -26.74 56.08 83.23
CA ASP A 612 -26.40 55.90 81.83
C ASP A 612 -27.43 56.56 80.88
N ASP A 613 -28.44 57.25 81.41
CA ASP A 613 -29.41 58.05 80.66
C ASP A 613 -29.69 59.43 81.27
N GLU A 614 -29.96 60.41 80.42
CA GLU A 614 -30.33 61.76 80.86
C GLU A 614 -31.63 61.79 81.69
N THR A 615 -32.60 60.92 81.39
CA THR A 615 -33.90 60.93 82.09
C THR A 615 -33.73 60.51 83.55
N GLY A 616 -32.97 59.43 83.80
CA GLY A 616 -32.59 58.97 85.13
C GLY A 616 -31.73 59.98 85.90
N ILE A 617 -30.89 60.77 85.22
CA ILE A 617 -30.17 61.90 85.82
C ILE A 617 -31.17 62.99 86.26
N ARG A 618 -32.10 63.38 85.40
CA ARG A 618 -33.15 64.36 85.72
C ARG A 618 -34.06 63.86 86.85
N ALA A 619 -34.36 62.56 86.93
CA ALA A 619 -35.14 61.96 88.01
C ALA A 619 -34.47 62.14 89.39
N ILE A 620 -33.13 62.02 89.46
CA ILE A 620 -32.36 62.28 90.69
C ILE A 620 -32.43 63.77 91.07
N VAL A 621 -32.36 64.68 90.09
CA VAL A 621 -32.51 66.13 90.32
C VAL A 621 -33.93 66.50 90.78
N ALA A 622 -34.97 65.90 90.22
CA ALA A 622 -36.36 66.09 90.66
C ALA A 622 -36.56 65.60 92.11
N LYS A 623 -36.06 64.41 92.42
CA LYS A 623 -36.04 63.83 93.78
C LYS A 623 -35.31 64.74 94.78
N ALA A 624 -34.17 65.31 94.39
CA ALA A 624 -33.39 66.23 95.21
C ALA A 624 -34.07 67.59 95.42
N LYS A 625 -35.00 67.99 94.55
CA LYS A 625 -35.87 69.16 94.69
C LYS A 625 -37.17 68.87 95.46
N GLY A 626 -37.44 67.60 95.79
CA GLY A 626 -38.64 67.15 96.48
C GLY A 626 -39.83 66.80 95.58
N ASP A 627 -39.69 66.84 94.26
CA ASP A 627 -40.78 66.48 93.33
C ASP A 627 -40.82 64.96 93.12
N VAL A 628 -41.68 64.30 93.90
CA VAL A 628 -41.87 62.84 93.87
C VAL A 628 -42.54 62.39 92.58
N LEU A 629 -43.55 63.13 92.08
CA LEU A 629 -44.30 62.72 90.88
C LEU A 629 -43.43 62.83 89.62
N GLU A 630 -42.69 63.93 89.47
CA GLU A 630 -41.80 64.10 88.32
C GLU A 630 -40.62 63.14 88.39
N SER A 631 -40.10 62.82 89.59
CA SER A 631 -39.10 61.76 89.76
C SER A 631 -39.62 60.37 89.31
N GLU A 632 -40.86 60.02 89.67
CA GLU A 632 -41.47 58.74 89.26
C GLU A 632 -41.78 58.68 87.75
N LYS A 633 -42.24 59.80 87.15
CA LYS A 633 -42.40 59.91 85.68
C LYS A 633 -41.09 59.71 84.94
N LEU A 634 -40.02 60.37 85.40
CA LEU A 634 -38.71 60.33 84.74
C LEU A 634 -38.01 58.97 84.93
N ASP A 635 -38.16 58.30 86.06
CA ASP A 635 -37.66 56.93 86.27
C ASP A 635 -38.44 55.90 85.44
N ALA A 636 -39.75 56.08 85.25
CA ALA A 636 -40.56 55.26 84.35
C ALA A 636 -40.22 55.49 82.86
N GLU A 637 -40.01 56.74 82.43
CA GLU A 637 -39.51 57.03 81.07
C GLU A 637 -38.11 56.44 80.85
N SER A 638 -37.22 56.53 81.83
CA SER A 638 -35.90 55.89 81.82
C SER A 638 -36.04 54.37 81.57
N LYS A 639 -36.83 53.67 82.39
CA LYS A 639 -37.10 52.21 82.24
C LYS A 639 -37.65 51.84 80.86
N ILE A 640 -38.60 52.61 80.31
CA ILE A 640 -39.22 52.31 79.01
C ILE A 640 -38.25 52.51 77.84
N ARG A 641 -37.34 53.50 77.92
CA ARG A 641 -36.32 53.73 76.89
C ARG A 641 -35.42 52.51 76.68
N TYR A 642 -35.05 51.81 77.76
CA TYR A 642 -34.18 50.62 77.76
C TYR A 642 -34.84 49.30 77.30
N LEU A 643 -36.11 49.30 76.86
CA LEU A 643 -36.78 48.07 76.41
C LEU A 643 -36.40 47.71 74.95
N ASP A 644 -35.40 46.85 74.77
CA ASP A 644 -34.80 46.47 73.47
C ASP A 644 -35.75 45.95 72.39
N PHE A 645 -36.91 45.39 72.76
CA PHE A 645 -37.86 44.76 71.83
C PHE A 645 -39.15 45.58 71.61
N ILE A 646 -39.24 46.79 72.16
CA ILE A 646 -40.37 47.71 71.94
C ILE A 646 -40.00 48.77 70.90
N SER A 647 -40.91 49.04 69.95
CA SER A 647 -40.72 50.05 68.91
C SER A 647 -40.54 51.45 69.52
N ASN A 648 -39.68 52.29 68.93
CA ASN A 648 -39.50 53.66 69.42
C ASN A 648 -40.79 54.50 69.35
N ASN A 649 -41.72 54.13 68.44
CA ASN A 649 -43.06 54.69 68.37
C ASN A 649 -43.90 54.31 69.60
N GLU A 650 -44.03 53.02 69.92
CA GLU A 650 -44.79 52.56 71.09
C GLU A 650 -44.18 53.08 72.41
N LYS A 651 -42.84 53.10 72.53
CA LYS A 651 -42.13 53.76 73.64
C LYS A 651 -42.58 55.23 73.78
N THR A 652 -42.52 56.00 72.70
CA THR A 652 -42.87 57.44 72.71
C THR A 652 -44.33 57.67 73.09
N GLN A 653 -45.26 56.86 72.57
CA GLN A 653 -46.68 56.96 72.91
C GLN A 653 -46.93 56.70 74.41
N LYS A 654 -46.35 55.64 74.97
CA LYS A 654 -46.49 55.29 76.40
C LYS A 654 -45.77 56.28 77.32
N ILE A 655 -44.60 56.80 76.93
CA ILE A 655 -43.89 57.88 77.64
C ILE A 655 -44.74 59.16 77.70
N ASN A 656 -45.43 59.52 76.62
CA ASN A 656 -46.31 60.69 76.60
C ASN A 656 -47.56 60.50 77.48
N GLN A 657 -48.07 59.26 77.62
CA GLN A 657 -49.12 58.95 78.61
C GLN A 657 -48.62 59.16 80.05
N ILE A 658 -47.41 58.69 80.37
CA ILE A 658 -46.77 58.91 81.69
C ILE A 658 -46.58 60.40 81.99
N LYS A 659 -46.08 61.18 81.03
CA LYS A 659 -45.90 62.64 81.19
C LYS A 659 -47.18 63.38 81.55
N ASN A 660 -48.30 62.96 80.95
CA ASN A 660 -49.63 63.53 81.21
C ASN A 660 -50.30 63.01 82.50
N THR A 661 -49.66 62.09 83.24
CA THR A 661 -50.22 61.53 84.49
C THR A 661 -50.20 62.56 85.62
N THR A 662 -51.16 62.46 86.56
CA THR A 662 -51.33 63.36 87.71
C THR A 662 -51.13 62.64 89.04
N ASN A 663 -51.02 63.36 90.16
CA ASN A 663 -50.96 62.74 91.50
C ASN A 663 -52.14 61.79 91.78
N ALA A 664 -53.33 62.08 91.26
CA ALA A 664 -54.52 61.23 91.42
C ALA A 664 -54.52 59.98 90.52
N SER A 665 -53.63 59.89 89.53
CA SER A 665 -53.51 58.77 88.59
C SER A 665 -52.14 58.09 88.58
N LYS A 666 -51.27 58.40 89.55
CA LYS A 666 -49.92 57.87 89.77
C LYS A 666 -49.76 56.37 89.48
N GLU A 667 -50.69 55.54 89.95
CA GLU A 667 -50.62 54.08 89.80
C GLU A 667 -50.58 53.60 88.33
N GLN A 668 -51.11 54.41 87.39
CA GLN A 668 -51.07 54.14 85.96
C GLN A 668 -49.64 54.11 85.40
N ILE A 669 -48.69 54.83 86.03
CA ILE A 669 -47.27 54.85 85.61
C ILE A 669 -46.68 53.43 85.73
N ASN A 670 -46.86 52.79 86.88
CA ASN A 670 -46.36 51.42 87.11
C ASN A 670 -47.00 50.43 86.14
N LYS A 671 -48.32 50.53 85.91
CA LYS A 671 -49.04 49.65 84.98
C LYS A 671 -48.52 49.78 83.54
N ILE A 672 -48.24 51.00 83.08
CA ILE A 672 -47.69 51.23 81.73
C ILE A 672 -46.29 50.63 81.57
N VAL A 673 -45.43 50.76 82.61
CA VAL A 673 -44.09 50.14 82.62
C VAL A 673 -44.21 48.61 82.62
N GLU A 674 -45.12 48.04 83.42
CA GLU A 674 -45.35 46.60 83.50
C GLU A 674 -45.90 45.99 82.20
N GLU A 675 -46.90 46.64 81.58
CA GLU A 675 -47.44 46.27 80.26
C GLU A 675 -46.33 46.17 79.20
N LEU A 676 -45.47 47.21 79.10
CA LEU A 676 -44.38 47.21 78.13
C LEU A 676 -43.24 46.25 78.50
N THR A 677 -42.92 46.08 79.78
CA THR A 677 -41.87 45.14 80.22
C THR A 677 -42.27 43.70 79.89
N ASN A 678 -43.53 43.33 80.12
CA ASN A 678 -44.07 42.02 79.77
C ASN A 678 -44.09 41.81 78.24
N LYS A 679 -44.53 42.81 77.46
CA LYS A 679 -44.50 42.76 75.99
C LYS A 679 -43.07 42.66 75.43
N ASN A 680 -42.12 43.35 76.05
CA ASN A 680 -40.70 43.28 75.71
C ASN A 680 -40.16 41.87 75.94
N LYS A 681 -40.49 41.26 77.09
CA LYS A 681 -40.06 39.91 77.44
C LYS A 681 -40.66 38.87 76.51
N GLU A 682 -41.95 38.95 76.17
CA GLU A 682 -42.57 38.04 75.19
C GLU A 682 -41.87 38.09 73.82
N LYS A 683 -41.58 39.29 73.30
CA LYS A 683 -40.85 39.45 72.04
C LYS A 683 -39.38 39.00 72.13
N GLN A 684 -38.73 39.20 73.27
CA GLN A 684 -37.38 38.70 73.52
C GLN A 684 -37.38 37.17 73.46
N ASP A 685 -38.26 36.51 74.22
CA ASP A 685 -38.31 35.05 74.29
C ASP A 685 -38.66 34.42 72.93
N LEU A 686 -39.59 35.04 72.19
CA LEU A 686 -39.86 34.68 70.78
C LEU A 686 -38.58 34.72 69.92
N PHE A 687 -37.74 35.74 70.05
CA PHE A 687 -36.47 35.83 69.31
C PHE A 687 -35.42 34.84 69.80
N GLU A 688 -35.19 34.78 71.12
CA GLU A 688 -34.09 34.02 71.72
C GLU A 688 -34.30 32.50 71.61
N GLU A 689 -35.53 32.00 71.78
CA GLU A 689 -35.85 30.58 71.68
C GLU A 689 -35.99 30.10 70.22
N ASN A 690 -36.48 30.93 69.30
CA ASN A 690 -36.96 30.46 67.99
C ASN A 690 -36.10 30.94 66.79
N ILE A 691 -35.26 31.98 66.95
CA ILE A 691 -34.57 32.64 65.82
C ILE A 691 -33.06 32.76 66.07
N LYS A 692 -32.66 33.28 67.23
CA LYS A 692 -31.31 33.74 67.57
C LYS A 692 -30.19 32.72 67.30
N TYR A 693 -30.45 31.44 67.52
CA TYR A 693 -29.43 30.37 67.47
C TYR A 693 -29.44 29.53 66.18
N SER A 694 -30.10 29.99 65.11
CA SER A 694 -30.22 29.22 63.87
C SER A 694 -29.00 29.38 62.94
N ASP A 695 -28.09 28.41 62.98
CA ASP A 695 -26.89 28.31 62.12
C ASP A 695 -27.18 28.28 60.60
N MET A 696 -28.40 27.89 60.20
CA MET A 696 -28.86 27.79 58.80
C MET A 696 -29.06 29.12 58.06
N PHE A 697 -28.92 30.25 58.75
CA PHE A 697 -29.10 31.60 58.20
C PHE A 697 -27.87 32.47 58.41
N THR A 698 -27.79 33.59 57.68
CA THR A 698 -26.81 34.63 57.96
C THR A 698 -27.22 35.43 59.20
N GLU A 699 -26.23 35.89 59.96
CA GLU A 699 -26.43 36.79 61.11
C GLU A 699 -27.16 38.07 60.70
N HIS A 700 -26.92 38.56 59.48
CA HIS A 700 -27.67 39.68 58.90
C HIS A 700 -29.18 39.41 58.82
N PHE A 701 -29.60 38.23 58.31
CA PHE A 701 -31.02 37.87 58.25
C PHE A 701 -31.65 37.66 59.63
N ILE A 702 -30.91 37.07 60.58
CA ILE A 702 -31.36 36.96 61.99
C ILE A 702 -31.62 38.36 62.58
N ASN A 703 -30.73 39.32 62.32
CA ASN A 703 -30.90 40.71 62.75
C ASN A 703 -32.05 41.43 62.03
N GLU A 704 -32.33 41.14 60.75
CA GLU A 704 -33.57 41.61 60.12
C GLU A 704 -34.83 41.11 60.83
N GLN A 705 -34.87 39.82 61.20
CA GLN A 705 -36.04 39.27 61.90
C GLN A 705 -36.19 39.85 63.32
N LYS A 706 -35.07 40.12 64.02
CA LYS A 706 -35.09 40.92 65.25
C LYS A 706 -35.74 42.28 65.01
N ASN A 707 -35.30 43.01 63.99
CA ASN A 707 -35.82 44.34 63.68
C ASN A 707 -37.31 44.33 63.28
N LYS A 708 -37.79 43.29 62.59
CA LYS A 708 -39.22 43.09 62.30
C LYS A 708 -40.02 42.82 63.60
N LEU A 709 -39.49 42.01 64.51
CA LEU A 709 -40.06 41.76 65.84
C LEU A 709 -40.12 43.02 66.72
N VAL A 710 -39.08 43.86 66.72
CA VAL A 710 -39.08 45.14 67.48
C VAL A 710 -40.19 46.07 66.99
N ASN A 711 -40.32 46.24 65.66
CA ASN A 711 -41.18 47.26 65.06
C ASN A 711 -42.65 46.84 64.84
N GLU A 712 -43.00 45.56 65.00
CA GLU A 712 -44.39 45.10 64.91
C GLU A 712 -45.06 45.11 66.29
N ASP A 713 -46.07 45.96 66.46
CA ASP A 713 -46.74 46.14 67.75
C ASP A 713 -47.92 45.14 67.95
N ASP A 714 -48.42 44.50 66.89
CA ASP A 714 -49.54 43.54 66.90
C ASP A 714 -49.08 42.08 67.17
N LYS A 715 -49.73 41.43 68.15
CA LYS A 715 -49.38 40.09 68.62
C LYS A 715 -49.62 38.97 67.61
N ASN A 716 -50.62 39.08 66.73
CA ASN A 716 -50.83 38.10 65.68
C ASN A 716 -49.76 38.25 64.58
N LYS A 717 -49.42 39.49 64.23
CA LYS A 717 -48.41 39.80 63.22
C LYS A 717 -46.99 39.41 63.66
N TYR A 718 -46.59 39.69 64.90
CA TYR A 718 -45.26 39.26 65.35
C TYR A 718 -45.14 37.74 65.59
N ASN A 719 -46.23 37.05 65.94
CA ASN A 719 -46.26 35.58 65.92
C ASN A 719 -46.20 35.01 64.49
N LYS A 720 -46.70 35.73 63.47
CA LYS A 720 -46.51 35.35 62.06
C LYS A 720 -45.03 35.36 61.66
N ILE A 721 -44.23 36.33 62.13
CA ILE A 721 -42.78 36.40 61.84
C ILE A 721 -42.07 35.11 62.29
N LYS A 722 -42.40 34.60 63.49
CA LYS A 722 -41.91 33.30 63.99
C LYS A 722 -42.31 32.15 63.06
N ASN A 723 -43.57 32.09 62.63
CA ASN A 723 -44.08 31.00 61.79
C ASN A 723 -43.50 31.03 60.37
N ASP A 724 -43.34 32.21 59.77
CA ASP A 724 -42.71 32.40 58.47
C ASP A 724 -41.21 32.00 58.53
N PHE A 725 -40.50 32.37 59.61
CA PHE A 725 -39.11 31.95 59.84
C PHE A 725 -38.97 30.43 60.02
N ALA A 726 -39.83 29.81 60.83
CA ALA A 726 -39.86 28.36 61.02
C ALA A 726 -40.12 27.61 59.70
N THR A 727 -41.04 28.11 58.88
CA THR A 727 -41.35 27.55 57.55
C THR A 727 -40.12 27.58 56.63
N LEU A 728 -39.37 28.69 56.62
CA LEU A 728 -38.12 28.80 55.86
C LEU A 728 -37.02 27.87 56.42
N LYS A 729 -36.94 27.69 57.74
CA LYS A 729 -36.00 26.75 58.37
C LYS A 729 -36.25 25.32 57.90
N THR A 730 -37.49 24.83 57.99
CA THR A 730 -37.84 23.47 57.53
C THR A 730 -37.59 23.28 56.03
N GLN A 731 -37.85 24.28 55.18
CA GLN A 731 -37.51 24.20 53.75
C GLN A 731 -35.99 24.08 53.50
N LYS A 732 -35.15 24.68 54.35
CA LYS A 732 -33.68 24.48 54.28
C LYS A 732 -33.27 23.12 54.82
N GLU A 733 -33.89 22.63 55.90
CA GLU A 733 -33.64 21.31 56.47
C GLU A 733 -33.94 20.20 55.44
N ASP A 734 -35.10 20.25 54.78
CA ASP A 734 -35.47 19.34 53.71
C ASP A 734 -34.45 19.34 52.54
N LEU A 735 -33.98 20.51 52.12
CA LEU A 735 -33.01 20.60 51.02
C LEU A 735 -31.60 20.15 51.44
N ILE A 736 -31.18 20.37 52.69
CA ILE A 736 -29.93 19.79 53.22
C ILE A 736 -30.03 18.27 53.30
N ASN A 737 -31.16 17.73 53.80
CA ASN A 737 -31.42 16.29 53.84
C ASN A 737 -31.40 15.68 52.43
N LYS A 738 -31.97 16.36 51.42
CA LYS A 738 -31.86 15.96 50.00
C LYS A 738 -30.42 15.99 49.49
N LEU A 739 -29.64 17.03 49.80
CA LEU A 739 -28.24 17.17 49.38
C LEU A 739 -27.34 16.10 49.98
N ASP A 740 -27.51 15.77 51.26
CA ASP A 740 -26.69 14.76 51.95
C ASP A 740 -27.09 13.33 51.58
N ASN A 741 -28.38 13.08 51.32
CA ASN A 741 -28.85 11.79 50.82
C ASN A 741 -28.24 11.45 49.45
N LYS A 742 -27.31 10.48 49.45
CA LYS A 742 -26.64 9.96 48.24
C LYS A 742 -27.59 9.35 47.19
N VAL A 743 -28.84 9.04 47.53
CA VAL A 743 -29.83 8.54 46.57
C VAL A 743 -30.45 9.68 45.73
N THR A 744 -30.61 10.87 46.29
CA THR A 744 -31.26 12.02 45.61
C THR A 744 -30.33 12.68 44.59
N PHE A 745 -29.07 12.88 44.98
CA PHE A 745 -28.04 13.49 44.13
C PHE A 745 -26.75 12.63 44.14
N PRO A 746 -26.76 11.45 43.50
CA PRO A 746 -25.66 10.49 43.53
C PRO A 746 -24.38 10.95 42.81
N TYR A 747 -24.47 11.96 41.95
CA TYR A 747 -23.33 12.44 41.14
C TYR A 747 -22.73 13.77 41.65
N LEU A 748 -23.18 14.27 42.80
CA LEU A 748 -22.59 15.45 43.46
C LEU A 748 -21.59 15.03 44.54
N GLY A 749 -20.33 15.45 44.39
CA GLY A 749 -19.30 15.28 45.41
C GLY A 749 -19.44 16.27 46.57
N ASP A 750 -18.70 16.04 47.66
CA ASP A 750 -18.87 16.80 48.90
C ASP A 750 -18.56 18.30 48.74
N LYS A 751 -17.68 18.68 47.80
CA LYS A 751 -17.44 20.09 47.42
C LYS A 751 -18.69 20.75 46.84
N ASP A 752 -19.40 20.10 45.92
CA ASP A 752 -20.65 20.62 45.34
C ASP A 752 -21.71 20.79 46.43
N LYS A 753 -21.87 19.76 47.26
CA LYS A 753 -22.82 19.78 48.39
C LYS A 753 -22.52 20.93 49.33
N GLN A 754 -21.26 21.15 49.69
CA GLN A 754 -20.87 22.25 50.58
C GLN A 754 -21.06 23.64 49.92
N ASN A 755 -20.78 23.78 48.62
CA ASN A 755 -21.07 25.01 47.88
C ASN A 755 -22.58 25.30 47.80
N LEU A 756 -23.40 24.28 47.59
CA LEU A 756 -24.86 24.39 47.57
C LEU A 756 -25.42 24.71 48.97
N LYS A 757 -24.87 24.11 50.05
CA LYS A 757 -25.18 24.49 51.44
C LYS A 757 -24.80 25.95 51.74
N ASN A 758 -23.66 26.42 51.26
CA ASN A 758 -23.23 27.81 51.42
C ASN A 758 -24.19 28.79 50.70
N LYS A 759 -24.63 28.47 49.48
CA LYS A 759 -25.70 29.22 48.77
C LYS A 759 -27.02 29.18 49.54
N LEU A 760 -27.42 28.02 50.05
CA LEU A 760 -28.65 27.83 50.81
C LEU A 760 -28.66 28.62 52.13
N LYS A 761 -27.50 28.80 52.79
CA LYS A 761 -27.37 29.67 53.95
C LYS A 761 -27.65 31.15 53.64
N GLN A 762 -27.34 31.59 52.41
CA GLN A 762 -27.63 32.94 51.90
C GLN A 762 -29.08 33.13 51.39
N ALA A 763 -29.82 32.06 51.11
CA ALA A 763 -31.23 32.15 50.71
C ALA A 763 -32.10 32.71 51.86
N ILE A 764 -32.97 33.68 51.56
CA ILE A 764 -33.80 34.40 52.54
C ILE A 764 -35.31 34.16 52.36
N ASP A 765 -35.70 33.43 51.31
CA ASP A 765 -37.09 33.19 50.93
C ASP A 765 -37.25 31.81 50.24
N SER A 766 -38.49 31.38 50.03
CA SER A 766 -38.79 30.08 49.42
C SER A 766 -38.41 29.95 47.93
N GLU A 767 -38.19 31.05 47.22
CA GLU A 767 -37.88 31.02 45.79
C GLU A 767 -36.36 30.89 45.54
N SER A 768 -35.56 31.61 46.32
CA SER A 768 -34.11 31.44 46.40
C SER A 768 -33.72 30.04 46.89
N ILE A 769 -34.46 29.45 47.83
CA ILE A 769 -34.29 28.02 48.21
C ILE A 769 -34.56 27.09 47.00
N LYS A 770 -35.69 27.27 46.30
CA LYS A 770 -36.02 26.47 45.09
C LYS A 770 -35.02 26.67 43.95
N LYS A 771 -34.37 27.84 43.86
CA LYS A 771 -33.30 28.08 42.89
C LYS A 771 -32.07 27.22 43.19
N VAL A 772 -31.66 27.09 44.45
CA VAL A 772 -30.57 26.19 44.85
C VAL A 772 -30.91 24.72 44.57
N GLU A 773 -32.16 24.30 44.79
CA GLU A 773 -32.62 22.95 44.44
C GLU A 773 -32.55 22.66 42.92
N LYS A 774 -32.91 23.65 42.08
CA LYS A 774 -32.75 23.55 40.62
C LYS A 774 -31.27 23.50 40.20
N GLU A 775 -30.41 24.31 40.81
CA GLU A 775 -28.96 24.30 40.53
C GLU A 775 -28.31 22.96 40.91
N ALA A 776 -28.69 22.37 42.05
CA ALA A 776 -28.26 21.03 42.45
C ALA A 776 -28.72 19.95 41.44
N SER A 777 -29.98 20.02 41.02
CA SER A 777 -30.58 19.08 40.08
C SER A 777 -29.90 19.12 38.70
N GLN A 778 -29.63 20.32 38.18
CA GLN A 778 -28.95 20.49 36.88
C GLN A 778 -27.51 19.99 36.94
N LEU A 779 -26.75 20.32 38.00
CA LEU A 779 -25.36 19.89 38.13
C LEU A 779 -25.24 18.35 38.25
N ASN A 780 -26.18 17.72 38.97
CA ASN A 780 -26.25 16.26 39.08
C ASN A 780 -26.54 15.59 37.72
N ALA A 781 -27.46 16.16 36.93
CA ALA A 781 -27.79 15.68 35.59
C ALA A 781 -26.64 15.89 34.58
N ASP A 782 -25.95 17.03 34.64
CA ASP A 782 -24.79 17.32 33.78
C ASP A 782 -23.64 16.33 34.06
N LYS A 783 -23.35 16.05 35.34
CA LYS A 783 -22.34 15.03 35.72
C LYS A 783 -22.76 13.61 35.35
N GLN A 784 -24.05 13.25 35.50
CA GLN A 784 -24.59 11.98 35.03
C GLN A 784 -24.36 11.78 33.52
N LYS A 785 -24.57 12.83 32.73
CA LYS A 785 -24.33 12.79 31.27
C LYS A 785 -22.86 12.52 30.96
N LEU A 786 -21.92 13.21 31.62
CA LEU A 786 -20.48 13.00 31.41
C LEU A 786 -20.05 11.58 31.78
N ILE A 787 -20.51 11.05 32.91
CA ILE A 787 -20.29 9.64 33.32
C ILE A 787 -20.82 8.66 32.24
N SER A 788 -21.97 8.97 31.65
CA SER A 788 -22.60 8.19 30.56
C SER A 788 -21.92 8.37 29.20
N GLU A 789 -21.02 9.35 29.05
CA GLU A 789 -20.15 9.50 27.87
C GLU A 789 -18.78 8.83 28.10
N VAL A 790 -18.25 8.81 29.33
CA VAL A 790 -17.05 8.03 29.70
C VAL A 790 -17.21 6.54 29.35
N ASP A 791 -18.39 5.95 29.59
CA ASP A 791 -18.66 4.55 29.23
C ASP A 791 -18.51 4.25 27.73
N LYS A 792 -18.76 5.25 26.87
CA LYS A 792 -18.73 5.13 25.39
C LYS A 792 -17.35 5.33 24.78
N LEU A 793 -16.37 5.77 25.57
CA LEU A 793 -14.97 5.77 25.14
C LEU A 793 -14.47 4.32 25.00
N GLU A 794 -13.42 4.08 24.25
CA GLU A 794 -12.84 2.73 24.05
C GLU A 794 -11.32 2.83 24.14
N LYS A 795 -10.64 1.71 24.47
CA LYS A 795 -9.18 1.67 24.67
C LYS A 795 -8.72 2.53 25.86
N VAL A 796 -9.57 2.64 26.88
CA VAL A 796 -9.30 3.34 28.16
C VAL A 796 -9.98 2.65 29.35
N GLU A 797 -10.31 1.36 29.21
CA GLU A 797 -11.11 0.57 30.16
C GLU A 797 -10.55 0.57 31.59
N ALA A 798 -9.23 0.65 31.75
CA ALA A 798 -8.57 0.73 33.06
C ALA A 798 -8.82 2.06 33.79
N ASP A 799 -8.96 3.17 33.06
CA ASP A 799 -9.12 4.52 33.64
C ASP A 799 -10.60 4.89 33.86
N LYS A 800 -11.53 4.30 33.10
CA LYS A 800 -12.98 4.61 33.15
C LYS A 800 -13.53 4.68 34.58
N ALA A 801 -13.10 3.79 35.47
CA ALA A 801 -13.56 3.76 36.86
C ALA A 801 -13.11 5.00 37.65
N SER A 802 -11.81 5.34 37.60
CA SER A 802 -11.26 6.47 38.35
C SER A 802 -11.72 7.81 37.77
N THR A 803 -11.85 7.95 36.45
CA THR A 803 -12.37 9.17 35.81
C THR A 803 -13.83 9.44 36.20
N LYS A 804 -14.69 8.42 36.34
CA LYS A 804 -16.06 8.61 36.85
C LYS A 804 -16.08 9.15 38.28
N GLU A 805 -15.24 8.61 39.15
CA GLU A 805 -15.16 9.07 40.55
C GLU A 805 -14.53 10.47 40.65
N GLN A 806 -13.59 10.83 39.77
CA GLN A 806 -13.09 12.19 39.62
C GLN A 806 -14.19 13.16 39.14
N ILE A 807 -15.02 12.77 38.16
CA ILE A 807 -16.17 13.58 37.70
C ILE A 807 -17.17 13.87 38.82
N ILE A 808 -17.47 12.87 39.67
CA ILE A 808 -18.32 13.07 40.85
C ILE A 808 -17.68 14.09 41.81
N ASN A 809 -16.39 13.93 42.12
CA ASN A 809 -15.68 14.73 43.11
C ASN A 809 -15.16 16.11 42.62
N ALA A 810 -15.26 16.39 41.32
CA ALA A 810 -14.94 17.67 40.71
C ALA A 810 -15.78 18.83 41.29
N ASN A 811 -15.22 20.03 41.34
CA ASN A 811 -15.88 21.23 41.84
C ASN A 811 -16.71 21.90 40.74
N GLY A 812 -18.00 21.58 40.65
CA GLY A 812 -18.89 22.08 39.62
C GLY A 812 -18.76 21.37 38.26
N LYS A 813 -19.27 22.02 37.21
CA LYS A 813 -19.39 21.45 35.86
C LYS A 813 -18.10 21.46 35.08
N ASP A 814 -17.36 22.56 35.13
CA ASP A 814 -16.27 22.81 34.17
C ASP A 814 -15.04 21.94 34.46
N GLU A 815 -14.75 21.68 35.74
CA GLU A 815 -13.71 20.72 36.15
C GLU A 815 -14.11 19.29 35.75
N ALA A 816 -15.38 18.90 35.90
CA ALA A 816 -15.89 17.60 35.47
C ALA A 816 -15.83 17.42 33.94
N GLN A 817 -16.15 18.47 33.17
CA GLN A 817 -16.03 18.49 31.72
C GLN A 817 -14.57 18.27 31.29
N ARG A 818 -13.62 19.00 31.91
CA ARG A 818 -12.19 18.85 31.62
C ARG A 818 -11.69 17.42 31.88
N ILE A 819 -12.05 16.83 33.02
CA ILE A 819 -11.69 15.45 33.39
C ILE A 819 -12.18 14.43 32.34
N TYR A 820 -13.38 14.62 31.78
CA TYR A 820 -13.88 13.79 30.69
C TYR A 820 -13.12 14.03 29.36
N ASP A 821 -12.86 15.29 29.00
CA ASP A 821 -12.16 15.60 27.75
C ASP A 821 -10.67 15.15 27.77
N GLU A 822 -10.01 15.14 28.94
CA GLU A 822 -8.69 14.53 29.16
C GLU A 822 -8.71 13.02 28.84
N LEU A 823 -9.68 12.26 29.38
CA LEU A 823 -9.82 10.82 29.10
C LEU A 823 -10.15 10.54 27.62
N LYS A 824 -10.99 11.39 27.03
CA LYS A 824 -11.38 11.34 25.61
C LYS A 824 -10.20 11.62 24.68
N ALA A 825 -9.33 12.56 25.03
CA ALA A 825 -8.07 12.78 24.32
C ALA A 825 -7.16 11.54 24.38
N LYS A 826 -7.04 10.89 25.55
CA LYS A 826 -6.31 9.62 25.70
C LYS A 826 -6.91 8.49 24.84
N SER A 827 -8.24 8.30 24.88
CA SER A 827 -8.96 7.31 24.06
C SER A 827 -8.72 7.52 22.56
N ASN A 828 -8.72 8.77 22.09
CA ASN A 828 -8.38 9.09 20.71
C ASN A 828 -6.91 8.78 20.38
N LYS A 829 -5.96 9.09 21.28
CA LYS A 829 -4.53 8.79 21.09
C LYS A 829 -4.25 7.29 21.02
N GLU A 830 -4.86 6.49 21.90
CA GLU A 830 -4.70 5.02 21.86
C GLU A 830 -5.37 4.39 20.62
N LYS A 831 -6.50 4.94 20.15
CA LYS A 831 -7.09 4.54 18.86
C LYS A 831 -6.16 4.81 17.68
N VAL A 832 -5.45 5.94 17.65
CA VAL A 832 -4.44 6.23 16.62
C VAL A 832 -3.27 5.24 16.71
N ASN A 833 -2.68 5.07 17.90
CA ASN A 833 -1.55 4.16 18.12
C ASN A 833 -1.86 2.72 17.69
N SER A 834 -3.08 2.22 17.96
CA SER A 834 -3.48 0.85 17.57
C SER A 834 -3.51 0.61 16.06
N LYS A 835 -3.72 1.65 15.24
CA LYS A 835 -3.71 1.56 13.77
C LYS A 835 -2.32 1.77 13.18
N ALA A 836 -1.47 2.55 13.85
CA ALA A 836 -0.05 2.65 13.50
C ALA A 836 0.65 1.28 13.58
N ALA A 837 0.27 0.44 14.55
CA ALA A 837 0.73 -0.94 14.65
C ALA A 837 0.37 -1.79 13.41
N GLU A 838 -0.89 -1.78 12.95
CA GLU A 838 -1.32 -2.54 11.76
C GLU A 838 -0.55 -2.15 10.48
N TYR A 839 -0.16 -0.88 10.37
CA TYR A 839 0.67 -0.37 9.27
C TYR A 839 2.08 -0.96 9.32
N ASN A 840 2.73 -0.92 10.49
CA ASN A 840 4.07 -1.46 10.68
C ASN A 840 4.12 -2.99 10.54
N ASP A 841 3.12 -3.71 11.05
CA ASP A 841 2.99 -5.17 10.87
C ASP A 841 2.78 -5.54 9.39
N SER A 842 2.05 -4.72 8.62
CA SER A 842 1.90 -4.93 7.17
C SER A 842 3.20 -4.70 6.41
N ILE A 843 4.00 -3.70 6.80
CA ILE A 843 5.36 -3.48 6.28
C ILE A 843 6.29 -4.66 6.62
N LYS A 844 6.16 -5.21 7.83
CA LYS A 844 6.96 -6.35 8.31
C LYS A 844 6.65 -7.62 7.52
N ASP A 845 5.38 -8.00 7.38
CA ASP A 845 4.98 -9.17 6.58
C ASP A 845 5.44 -9.08 5.12
N ILE A 846 5.43 -7.89 4.52
CA ILE A 846 5.99 -7.68 3.17
C ILE A 846 7.52 -7.84 3.20
N SER A 847 8.21 -7.32 4.22
CA SER A 847 9.66 -7.52 4.41
C SER A 847 10.02 -9.02 4.50
N ASP A 848 9.24 -9.79 5.25
CA ASP A 848 9.47 -11.23 5.43
C ASP A 848 9.15 -12.02 4.14
N LYS A 849 8.10 -11.64 3.39
CA LYS A 849 7.80 -12.25 2.08
C LYS A 849 8.81 -11.89 0.98
N ILE A 850 9.50 -10.76 1.06
CA ILE A 850 10.66 -10.48 0.20
C ILE A 850 11.80 -11.47 0.50
N ASN A 851 12.02 -11.82 1.78
CA ASN A 851 13.07 -12.76 2.16
C ASN A 851 12.74 -14.21 1.74
N ASP A 852 11.50 -14.66 1.90
CA ASP A 852 10.99 -15.89 1.29
C ASP A 852 11.29 -15.92 -0.22
N LEU A 853 10.90 -14.85 -0.94
CA LEU A 853 11.09 -14.77 -2.40
C LEU A 853 12.57 -14.82 -2.79
N LYS A 854 13.46 -14.13 -2.06
CA LYS A 854 14.92 -14.23 -2.25
C LYS A 854 15.41 -15.66 -2.11
N GLN A 855 14.94 -16.41 -1.10
CA GLN A 855 15.33 -17.80 -0.86
C GLN A 855 14.90 -18.71 -2.02
N TYR A 856 13.62 -18.71 -2.39
CA TYR A 856 13.14 -19.54 -3.52
C TYR A 856 13.75 -19.12 -4.86
N ASN A 857 14.08 -17.83 -5.05
CA ASN A 857 14.71 -17.37 -6.28
C ASN A 857 16.16 -17.87 -6.47
N GLN A 858 16.81 -18.43 -5.45
CA GLN A 858 18.13 -19.05 -5.63
C GLN A 858 18.05 -20.39 -6.37
N SER A 859 17.02 -21.20 -6.11
CA SER A 859 16.86 -22.56 -6.65
C SER A 859 16.08 -22.65 -7.97
N ILE A 860 15.39 -21.58 -8.40
CA ILE A 860 14.77 -21.48 -9.73
C ILE A 860 15.81 -21.65 -10.84
N THR A 861 15.56 -22.50 -11.84
CA THR A 861 16.52 -22.72 -12.96
C THR A 861 16.22 -21.88 -14.21
N SER A 862 15.01 -21.33 -14.37
CA SER A 862 14.71 -20.36 -15.44
C SER A 862 15.45 -19.03 -15.19
N VAL A 863 16.33 -18.64 -16.11
CA VAL A 863 17.02 -17.35 -16.11
C VAL A 863 16.03 -16.18 -16.26
N ASN A 864 14.98 -16.38 -17.07
CA ASN A 864 13.93 -15.38 -17.32
C ASN A 864 13.15 -15.07 -16.04
N LEU A 865 12.73 -16.12 -15.31
CA LEU A 865 12.04 -15.97 -14.03
C LEU A 865 12.97 -15.40 -12.95
N LYS A 866 14.21 -15.89 -12.86
CA LYS A 866 15.22 -15.38 -11.91
C LYS A 866 15.42 -13.87 -12.02
N ARG A 867 15.60 -13.37 -13.26
CA ARG A 867 15.75 -11.93 -13.53
C ARG A 867 14.51 -11.15 -13.11
N LYS A 868 13.32 -11.61 -13.48
CA LYS A 868 12.06 -10.90 -13.18
C LYS A 868 11.71 -10.90 -11.69
N ASN A 869 12.03 -11.96 -10.96
CA ASN A 869 11.94 -11.98 -9.50
C ASN A 869 12.92 -10.99 -8.85
N ASN A 870 14.14 -10.84 -9.37
CA ASN A 870 15.10 -9.84 -8.87
C ASN A 870 14.64 -8.39 -9.15
N GLU A 871 14.02 -8.14 -10.31
CA GLU A 871 13.36 -6.86 -10.62
C GLU A 871 12.24 -6.55 -9.60
N LEU A 872 11.40 -7.55 -9.25
CA LEU A 872 10.35 -7.42 -8.25
C LEU A 872 10.92 -7.20 -6.83
N ILE A 873 11.90 -8.00 -6.41
CA ILE A 873 12.57 -7.87 -5.10
C ILE A 873 13.10 -6.44 -4.93
N SER A 874 13.86 -5.92 -5.91
CA SER A 874 14.45 -4.58 -5.82
C SER A 874 13.41 -3.46 -5.75
N HIS A 875 12.28 -3.58 -6.47
CA HIS A 875 11.15 -2.65 -6.35
C HIS A 875 10.51 -2.70 -4.96
N LEU A 876 10.19 -3.90 -4.47
CA LEU A 876 9.54 -4.08 -3.17
C LEU A 876 10.43 -3.64 -2.00
N GLU A 877 11.74 -3.89 -2.04
CA GLU A 877 12.69 -3.42 -1.01
C GLU A 877 12.76 -1.89 -0.95
N LYS A 878 12.75 -1.23 -2.13
CA LYS A 878 12.72 0.23 -2.22
C LYS A 878 11.41 0.79 -1.63
N GLN A 879 10.27 0.23 -2.00
CA GLN A 879 8.95 0.59 -1.46
C GLN A 879 8.92 0.46 0.07
N VAL A 880 9.31 -0.72 0.59
CA VAL A 880 9.37 -1.01 2.04
C VAL A 880 10.29 -0.03 2.78
N THR A 881 11.41 0.35 2.19
CA THR A 881 12.34 1.33 2.79
C THR A 881 11.71 2.71 2.89
N GLN A 882 11.07 3.18 1.81
CA GLN A 882 10.35 4.46 1.80
C GLN A 882 9.21 4.47 2.83
N TYR A 883 8.44 3.39 2.94
CA TYR A 883 7.32 3.33 3.89
C TYR A 883 7.73 3.19 5.37
N LYS A 884 8.92 2.64 5.66
CA LYS A 884 9.51 2.72 7.01
C LYS A 884 9.92 4.15 7.36
N GLN A 885 10.56 4.86 6.43
CA GLN A 885 10.94 6.27 6.61
C GLN A 885 9.72 7.19 6.77
N GLU A 886 8.66 6.99 5.99
CA GLU A 886 7.39 7.72 6.16
C GLU A 886 6.76 7.48 7.54
N TYR A 887 6.78 6.23 8.03
CA TYR A 887 6.26 5.85 9.35
C TYR A 887 7.02 6.52 10.50
N GLU A 888 8.35 6.45 10.46
CA GLU A 888 9.25 7.05 11.45
C GLU A 888 9.12 8.58 11.53
N GLN A 889 8.58 9.23 10.48
CA GLN A 889 8.43 10.68 10.38
C GLN A 889 7.01 11.22 10.64
N ASN A 890 5.95 10.39 10.61
CA ASN A 890 4.55 10.87 10.54
C ASN A 890 3.56 10.21 11.51
N LEU A 891 4.01 9.78 12.69
CA LEU A 891 3.23 8.99 13.68
C LEU A 891 1.81 9.50 14.02
N GLU A 892 1.52 10.80 13.89
CA GLU A 892 0.21 11.39 14.27
C GLU A 892 -0.68 11.75 13.05
N ASN A 893 -0.29 11.40 11.82
CA ASN A 893 -0.97 11.86 10.60
C ASN A 893 -2.07 10.88 10.09
N ASN A 894 -3.30 11.40 9.88
CA ASN A 894 -4.44 10.64 9.36
C ASN A 894 -4.19 9.93 8.01
N SER A 895 -3.24 10.42 7.20
CA SER A 895 -2.79 9.78 5.95
C SER A 895 -2.46 8.28 6.12
N ILE A 896 -1.87 7.90 7.26
CA ILE A 896 -1.49 6.51 7.56
C ILE A 896 -2.72 5.57 7.58
N GLN A 897 -3.91 6.08 7.93
CA GLN A 897 -5.13 5.25 8.03
C GLN A 897 -5.64 4.77 6.67
N GLU A 898 -5.51 5.57 5.60
CA GLU A 898 -5.85 5.11 4.24
C GLU A 898 -4.73 4.26 3.64
N LYS A 899 -3.48 4.68 3.83
CA LYS A 899 -2.30 3.94 3.35
C LYS A 899 -2.27 2.51 3.91
N GLY A 900 -2.57 2.32 5.20
CA GLY A 900 -2.60 0.99 5.84
C GLY A 900 -3.61 0.02 5.23
N LYS A 901 -4.82 0.48 4.87
CA LYS A 901 -5.81 -0.34 4.17
C LYS A 901 -5.29 -0.83 2.81
N LYS A 902 -4.63 0.05 2.06
CA LYS A 902 -4.03 -0.26 0.76
C LYS A 902 -2.83 -1.20 0.90
N LEU A 903 -1.98 -0.97 1.90
CA LEU A 903 -0.82 -1.83 2.21
C LEU A 903 -1.24 -3.26 2.60
N LYS A 904 -2.39 -3.43 3.27
CA LYS A 904 -2.95 -4.75 3.57
C LYS A 904 -3.30 -5.55 2.31
N LEU A 905 -3.95 -4.90 1.33
CA LEU A 905 -4.22 -5.53 0.02
C LEU A 905 -2.90 -5.88 -0.70
N ALA A 906 -1.91 -4.98 -0.67
CA ALA A 906 -0.59 -5.22 -1.26
C ALA A 906 0.11 -6.44 -0.64
N LYS A 907 0.09 -6.55 0.70
CA LYS A 907 0.59 -7.70 1.47
C LYS A 907 -0.05 -9.00 1.02
N ASP A 908 -1.37 -9.06 0.89
CA ASP A 908 -2.07 -10.31 0.53
C ASP A 908 -1.78 -10.73 -0.92
N ILE A 909 -1.65 -9.78 -1.85
CA ILE A 909 -1.26 -10.03 -3.24
C ILE A 909 0.18 -10.56 -3.34
N ILE A 910 1.14 -9.89 -2.68
CA ILE A 910 2.55 -10.30 -2.65
C ILE A 910 2.69 -11.68 -2.01
N LYS A 911 2.02 -11.90 -0.87
CA LYS A 911 1.98 -13.20 -0.20
C LYS A 911 1.49 -14.29 -1.13
N LYS A 912 0.38 -14.08 -1.86
CA LYS A 912 -0.16 -15.08 -2.78
C LYS A 912 0.82 -15.42 -3.91
N TYR A 913 1.56 -14.45 -4.45
CA TYR A 913 2.61 -14.70 -5.44
C TYR A 913 3.75 -15.56 -4.88
N VAL A 914 4.27 -15.20 -3.71
CA VAL A 914 5.40 -15.90 -3.06
C VAL A 914 5.03 -17.31 -2.61
N ASP A 915 3.85 -17.49 -2.01
CA ASP A 915 3.33 -18.80 -1.60
C ASP A 915 3.11 -19.70 -2.83
N THR A 916 2.69 -19.14 -3.98
CA THR A 916 2.54 -19.90 -5.24
C THR A 916 3.90 -20.29 -5.87
N ILE A 917 4.94 -19.46 -5.71
CA ILE A 917 6.32 -19.83 -6.05
C ILE A 917 6.80 -20.99 -5.16
N LYS A 918 6.51 -20.95 -3.85
CA LYS A 918 6.85 -22.04 -2.92
C LYS A 918 6.15 -23.35 -3.30
N ASP A 919 4.83 -23.33 -3.49
CA ASP A 919 4.07 -24.54 -3.87
C ASP A 919 4.57 -25.12 -5.20
N SER A 920 4.98 -24.26 -6.13
CA SER A 920 5.59 -24.65 -7.41
C SER A 920 7.01 -25.21 -7.22
N HIS A 921 7.83 -24.59 -6.38
CA HIS A 921 9.18 -25.03 -6.02
C HIS A 921 9.18 -26.43 -5.44
N ASP A 922 8.33 -26.65 -4.44
CA ASP A 922 8.25 -27.92 -3.72
C ASP A 922 7.66 -29.00 -4.62
N TYR A 923 6.72 -28.69 -5.51
CA TYR A 923 6.25 -29.64 -6.52
C TYR A 923 7.32 -29.97 -7.58
N ILE A 924 7.98 -28.96 -8.15
CA ILE A 924 9.01 -29.15 -9.19
C ILE A 924 10.15 -30.01 -8.64
N ASN A 925 10.67 -29.70 -7.45
CA ASN A 925 11.81 -30.42 -6.88
C ASN A 925 11.47 -31.85 -6.43
N ASN A 926 10.26 -32.09 -5.90
CA ASN A 926 9.86 -33.43 -5.47
C ASN A 926 9.42 -34.33 -6.64
N ARG A 927 9.03 -33.77 -7.81
CA ARG A 927 8.49 -34.54 -8.93
C ARG A 927 9.45 -34.68 -10.12
N ALA A 928 10.27 -33.68 -10.45
CA ALA A 928 11.18 -33.74 -11.60
C ALA A 928 12.44 -34.60 -11.33
N GLU A 929 12.75 -35.55 -12.21
CA GLU A 929 13.92 -36.45 -12.11
C GLU A 929 15.24 -35.81 -12.57
N ASN A 930 15.21 -34.66 -13.26
CA ASN A 930 16.41 -33.96 -13.73
C ASN A 930 16.18 -32.45 -13.94
N ASP A 931 17.27 -31.69 -14.03
CA ASP A 931 17.23 -30.22 -14.07
C ASP A 931 16.72 -29.63 -15.39
N SER A 932 16.73 -30.40 -16.50
CA SER A 932 16.05 -30.00 -17.74
C SER A 932 14.54 -29.99 -17.56
N ILE A 933 13.98 -30.99 -16.86
CA ILE A 933 12.54 -31.04 -16.54
C ILE A 933 12.18 -29.96 -15.51
N LYS A 934 13.05 -29.68 -14.52
CA LYS A 934 12.86 -28.52 -13.61
C LYS A 934 12.83 -27.20 -14.38
N SER A 935 13.75 -27.03 -15.35
CA SER A 935 13.81 -25.84 -16.22
C SER A 935 12.55 -25.68 -17.08
N ASP A 936 12.07 -26.77 -17.69
CA ASP A 936 10.78 -26.80 -18.41
C ASP A 936 9.59 -26.34 -17.55
N GLY A 937 9.57 -26.70 -16.26
CA GLY A 937 8.54 -26.28 -15.29
C GLY A 937 8.68 -24.81 -14.90
N TRP A 938 9.88 -24.36 -14.56
CA TRP A 938 10.13 -22.95 -14.22
C TRP A 938 9.90 -22.00 -15.40
N GLU A 939 10.18 -22.45 -16.63
CA GLU A 939 9.86 -21.68 -17.83
C GLU A 939 8.35 -21.72 -18.14
N GLU A 940 7.61 -22.76 -17.76
CA GLU A 940 6.13 -22.73 -17.80
C GLU A 940 5.54 -21.75 -16.79
N PHE A 941 6.10 -21.68 -15.57
CA PHE A 941 5.74 -20.69 -14.57
C PHE A 941 6.00 -19.26 -15.10
N TYR A 942 7.17 -19.04 -15.72
CA TYR A 942 7.51 -17.78 -16.39
C TYR A 942 6.50 -17.41 -17.48
N ASN A 943 6.22 -18.33 -18.41
CA ASN A 943 5.29 -18.06 -19.51
C ASN A 943 3.87 -17.81 -18.98
N SER A 944 3.38 -18.63 -18.04
CA SER A 944 2.04 -18.49 -17.46
C SER A 944 1.86 -17.19 -16.69
N THR A 945 2.86 -16.79 -15.88
CA THR A 945 2.74 -15.65 -14.98
C THR A 945 3.13 -14.31 -15.60
N ILE A 946 4.20 -14.29 -16.40
CA ILE A 946 4.87 -13.05 -16.81
C ILE A 946 4.67 -12.76 -18.31
N LYS A 947 4.47 -13.79 -19.14
CA LYS A 947 4.21 -13.62 -20.58
C LYS A 947 2.72 -13.56 -20.91
N HIS A 948 1.91 -14.47 -20.37
CA HIS A 948 0.46 -14.50 -20.62
C HIS A 948 -0.32 -13.54 -19.72
N ASN A 949 0.13 -13.34 -18.47
CA ASN A 949 -0.48 -12.39 -17.51
C ASN A 949 0.43 -11.17 -17.29
N LYS A 950 0.95 -10.60 -18.38
CA LYS A 950 1.95 -9.52 -18.34
C LYS A 950 1.50 -8.34 -17.50
N ASP A 951 0.27 -7.87 -17.64
CA ASP A 951 -0.19 -6.63 -16.98
C ASP A 951 -0.35 -6.81 -15.46
N PHE A 952 -0.65 -8.02 -15.00
CA PHE A 952 -0.59 -8.39 -13.57
C PHE A 952 0.85 -8.27 -13.02
N PHE A 953 1.84 -8.79 -13.75
CA PHE A 953 3.23 -8.77 -13.29
C PHE A 953 3.92 -7.39 -13.48
N ASP A 954 3.59 -6.66 -14.54
CA ASP A 954 3.98 -5.27 -14.72
C ASP A 954 3.35 -4.38 -13.63
N GLY A 955 2.10 -4.65 -13.22
CA GLY A 955 1.48 -4.02 -12.06
C GLY A 955 2.28 -4.25 -10.78
N LEU A 956 2.59 -5.52 -10.45
CA LEU A 956 3.44 -5.90 -9.30
C LEU A 956 4.79 -5.17 -9.26
N THR A 957 5.42 -4.98 -10.42
CA THR A 957 6.81 -4.48 -10.54
C THR A 957 6.97 -2.98 -10.83
N LYS A 958 5.88 -2.27 -11.14
CA LYS A 958 5.94 -0.84 -11.55
C LYS A 958 5.05 0.08 -10.71
N THR A 959 4.01 -0.45 -10.08
CA THR A 959 3.05 0.32 -9.29
C THR A 959 3.49 0.42 -7.83
N ASN A 960 3.20 1.53 -7.15
CA ASN A 960 3.41 1.66 -5.71
C ASN A 960 2.47 0.73 -4.93
N LEU A 961 2.88 0.26 -3.76
CA LEU A 961 2.07 -0.65 -2.92
C LEU A 961 0.67 -0.09 -2.61
N GLU A 962 0.55 1.22 -2.42
CA GLU A 962 -0.72 1.91 -2.20
C GLU A 962 -1.72 1.86 -3.38
N ASN A 963 -1.25 1.60 -4.59
CA ASN A 963 -1.99 1.83 -5.83
C ASN A 963 -2.20 0.55 -6.66
N TYR A 964 -2.05 -0.64 -6.06
CA TYR A 964 -2.38 -1.91 -6.73
C TYR A 964 -3.89 -2.02 -7.03
N GLY A 965 -4.31 -1.50 -8.18
CA GLY A 965 -5.66 -1.66 -8.75
C GLY A 965 -5.96 -3.07 -9.30
N ILE A 966 -5.31 -4.10 -8.76
CA ILE A 966 -5.51 -5.50 -9.13
C ILE A 966 -6.44 -6.13 -8.08
N ASN A 967 -7.64 -6.55 -8.49
CA ASN A 967 -8.59 -7.19 -7.57
C ASN A 967 -8.03 -8.52 -7.04
N GLY A 968 -8.16 -8.76 -5.73
CA GLY A 968 -7.68 -10.01 -5.10
C GLY A 968 -8.30 -11.29 -5.68
N HIS A 969 -9.48 -11.20 -6.29
CA HIS A 969 -10.11 -12.30 -7.04
C HIS A 969 -9.29 -12.71 -8.28
N ASP A 970 -8.75 -11.75 -9.03
CA ASP A 970 -7.90 -12.02 -10.19
C ASP A 970 -6.58 -12.67 -9.79
N VAL A 971 -5.96 -12.19 -8.70
CA VAL A 971 -4.71 -12.76 -8.19
C VAL A 971 -4.87 -14.23 -7.80
N ASN A 972 -5.95 -14.56 -7.09
CA ASN A 972 -6.23 -15.95 -6.71
C ASN A 972 -6.51 -16.84 -7.93
N ARG A 973 -7.22 -16.33 -8.94
CA ARG A 973 -7.49 -17.03 -10.22
C ARG A 973 -6.21 -17.27 -11.02
N ILE A 974 -5.41 -16.23 -11.25
CA ILE A 974 -4.19 -16.29 -12.06
C ILE A 974 -3.15 -17.20 -11.41
N MET A 975 -2.90 -17.05 -10.09
CA MET A 975 -1.91 -17.87 -9.39
C MET A 975 -2.28 -19.35 -9.35
N LEU A 976 -3.58 -19.69 -9.24
CA LEU A 976 -4.04 -21.08 -9.31
C LEU A 976 -3.81 -21.70 -10.70
N ASP A 977 -4.13 -20.97 -11.77
CA ASP A 977 -3.89 -21.43 -13.15
C ASP A 977 -2.38 -21.59 -13.45
N VAL A 978 -1.56 -20.64 -13.02
CA VAL A 978 -0.08 -20.71 -13.06
C VAL A 978 0.44 -21.99 -12.39
N TYR A 979 -0.03 -22.29 -11.18
CA TYR A 979 0.39 -23.48 -10.44
C TYR A 979 -0.03 -24.76 -11.18
N LEU A 980 -1.29 -24.84 -11.64
CA LEU A 980 -1.82 -26.01 -12.35
C LEU A 980 -1.10 -26.26 -13.67
N ARG A 981 -0.80 -25.22 -14.48
CA ARG A 981 0.01 -25.34 -15.71
C ARG A 981 1.42 -25.85 -15.40
N THR A 982 2.05 -25.30 -14.37
CA THR A 982 3.40 -25.69 -13.93
C THR A 982 3.43 -27.17 -13.52
N LYS A 983 2.47 -27.63 -12.70
CA LYS A 983 2.32 -29.04 -12.32
C LYS A 983 2.12 -29.94 -13.54
N TYR A 984 1.22 -29.55 -14.44
CA TYR A 984 0.89 -30.30 -15.65
C TYR A 984 2.07 -30.42 -16.62
N LYS A 985 2.90 -29.38 -16.77
CA LYS A 985 4.13 -29.41 -17.59
C LYS A 985 5.14 -30.42 -17.06
N ILE A 986 5.39 -30.40 -15.74
CA ILE A 986 6.28 -31.36 -15.06
C ILE A 986 5.75 -32.78 -15.25
N PHE A 987 4.47 -33.03 -14.93
CA PHE A 987 3.83 -34.33 -15.08
C PHE A 987 3.95 -34.86 -16.52
N LYS A 988 3.61 -34.04 -17.52
CA LYS A 988 3.73 -34.37 -18.94
C LYS A 988 5.15 -34.75 -19.34
N LYS A 989 6.17 -34.02 -18.85
CA LYS A 989 7.59 -34.29 -19.18
C LYS A 989 8.13 -35.55 -18.50
N GLU A 990 7.79 -35.78 -17.24
CA GLU A 990 8.12 -37.03 -16.52
C GLU A 990 7.45 -38.24 -17.19
N VAL A 991 6.14 -38.17 -17.49
CA VAL A 991 5.40 -39.26 -18.14
C VAL A 991 5.93 -39.56 -19.54
N LEU A 992 6.28 -38.56 -20.34
CA LEU A 992 6.93 -38.79 -21.64
C LEU A 992 8.31 -39.46 -21.50
N ARG A 993 9.10 -39.12 -20.46
CA ARG A 993 10.38 -39.80 -20.18
C ARG A 993 10.17 -41.26 -19.78
N LEU A 994 9.15 -41.56 -18.99
CA LEU A 994 8.88 -42.88 -18.41
C LEU A 994 8.27 -43.91 -19.41
N ILE A 995 7.77 -43.47 -20.56
CA ILE A 995 7.13 -44.36 -21.57
C ILE A 995 7.70 -44.18 -22.99
N GLY A 996 8.53 -43.16 -23.23
CA GLY A 996 9.27 -42.97 -24.48
C GLY A 996 8.46 -42.40 -25.65
N ASN A 997 9.02 -42.53 -26.87
CA ASN A 997 8.53 -41.85 -28.08
C ASN A 997 7.27 -42.51 -28.68
N GLY A 998 6.11 -42.27 -28.07
CA GLY A 998 4.78 -42.56 -28.63
C GLY A 998 4.08 -41.32 -29.22
N LYS A 999 3.02 -41.53 -30.03
CA LYS A 999 2.09 -40.45 -30.40
C LYS A 999 1.06 -40.28 -29.28
N TRP A 1000 0.82 -39.04 -28.85
CA TRP A 1000 -0.08 -38.71 -27.75
C TRP A 1000 -0.98 -37.54 -28.10
N ARG A 1001 -2.15 -37.47 -27.45
CA ARG A 1001 -3.09 -36.34 -27.51
C ARG A 1001 -3.72 -36.09 -26.15
N VAL A 1002 -4.27 -34.90 -25.96
CA VAL A 1002 -4.90 -34.48 -24.70
C VAL A 1002 -6.30 -34.00 -25.00
N LYS A 1003 -7.31 -34.55 -24.31
CA LYS A 1003 -8.71 -34.13 -24.43
C LYS A 1003 -9.33 -34.11 -23.04
N ASN A 1004 -9.96 -32.98 -22.70
CA ASN A 1004 -10.73 -32.75 -21.47
C ASN A 1004 -9.98 -33.19 -20.18
N GLY A 1005 -8.74 -32.71 -20.02
CA GLY A 1005 -7.87 -33.00 -18.87
C GLY A 1005 -7.25 -34.39 -18.83
N ARG A 1006 -7.50 -35.26 -19.83
CA ARG A 1006 -6.99 -36.64 -19.89
C ARG A 1006 -5.85 -36.75 -20.90
N LEU A 1007 -4.76 -37.38 -20.50
CA LEU A 1007 -3.63 -37.71 -21.38
C LEU A 1007 -3.87 -39.10 -22.01
N ILE A 1008 -3.95 -39.12 -23.35
CA ILE A 1008 -4.13 -40.34 -24.14
C ILE A 1008 -2.82 -40.60 -24.88
N ILE A 1009 -2.23 -41.77 -24.65
CA ILE A 1009 -0.95 -42.17 -25.25
C ILE A 1009 -1.14 -43.47 -26.05
N SER A 1010 -0.68 -43.46 -27.29
CA SER A 1010 -0.81 -44.57 -28.24
C SER A 1010 0.56 -45.10 -28.65
N PHE A 1011 0.72 -46.41 -28.55
CA PHE A 1011 1.94 -47.13 -28.93
C PHE A 1011 1.61 -48.19 -29.98
N MET A 1012 2.58 -48.47 -30.86
CA MET A 1012 2.50 -49.58 -31.80
C MET A 1012 3.60 -50.59 -31.44
N TYR A 1013 3.21 -51.83 -31.17
CA TYR A 1013 4.13 -52.92 -30.90
C TYR A 1013 4.28 -53.80 -32.14
N LEU A 1014 5.50 -54.25 -32.41
CA LEU A 1014 5.83 -55.16 -33.51
C LEU A 1014 6.53 -56.38 -32.92
N ASP A 1015 5.96 -57.56 -33.18
CA ASP A 1015 6.54 -58.84 -32.83
C ASP A 1015 6.61 -59.72 -34.09
N ASN A 1016 7.59 -60.62 -34.13
CA ASN A 1016 7.92 -61.44 -35.28
C ASN A 1016 7.62 -62.94 -35.10
N ASN A 1017 7.43 -63.43 -33.86
CA ASN A 1017 7.24 -64.86 -33.59
C ASN A 1017 5.78 -65.23 -33.29
N LYS A 1018 5.23 -66.18 -34.06
CA LYS A 1018 3.82 -66.62 -33.95
C LYS A 1018 3.56 -67.64 -32.83
N GLU A 1019 4.58 -68.30 -32.25
CA GLU A 1019 4.37 -69.48 -31.40
C GLU A 1019 4.22 -69.18 -29.89
N GLU A 1020 4.93 -68.21 -29.31
CA GLU A 1020 4.87 -67.92 -27.85
C GLU A 1020 3.52 -67.31 -27.38
N ILE A 1021 2.68 -66.88 -28.32
CA ILE A 1021 1.43 -66.14 -28.07
C ILE A 1021 0.41 -66.97 -27.24
N LYS A 1022 0.50 -68.30 -27.25
CA LYS A 1022 -0.47 -69.18 -26.56
C LYS A 1022 -0.32 -69.29 -25.05
N THR A 1023 0.81 -68.88 -24.45
CA THR A 1023 1.06 -69.08 -23.01
C THR A 1023 1.50 -67.82 -22.24
N ASN A 1024 2.26 -66.91 -22.83
CA ASN A 1024 2.91 -65.80 -22.10
C ASN A 1024 2.32 -64.38 -22.32
N LEU A 1025 1.06 -64.29 -22.73
CA LEU A 1025 0.31 -63.04 -23.04
C LEU A 1025 0.15 -62.03 -21.86
N LYS A 1026 0.76 -62.28 -20.69
CA LYS A 1026 0.81 -61.34 -19.55
C LYS A 1026 2.05 -60.41 -19.58
N ASN A 1027 3.15 -60.82 -20.20
CA ASN A 1027 4.46 -60.21 -19.94
C ASN A 1027 4.89 -59.15 -20.97
N ALA A 1028 4.45 -59.25 -22.23
CA ALA A 1028 4.77 -58.29 -23.30
C ALA A 1028 3.85 -57.04 -23.27
N ARG A 1029 3.85 -56.30 -22.14
CA ARG A 1029 3.19 -54.98 -22.02
C ARG A 1029 4.25 -53.89 -21.87
N PRO A 1030 4.00 -52.63 -22.32
CA PRO A 1030 4.83 -51.49 -21.96
C PRO A 1030 4.82 -51.27 -20.44
N THR A 1031 5.81 -51.82 -19.73
CA THR A 1031 5.90 -51.74 -18.27
C THR A 1031 6.47 -50.39 -17.83
N LEU A 1032 5.57 -49.47 -17.50
CA LEU A 1032 5.87 -48.34 -16.61
C LEU A 1032 6.52 -48.88 -15.32
N ASP A 1033 7.70 -48.36 -14.98
CA ASP A 1033 8.44 -48.76 -13.77
C ASP A 1033 7.68 -48.32 -12.52
N LYS A 1034 6.97 -49.28 -11.91
CA LYS A 1034 6.17 -49.11 -10.70
C LYS A 1034 6.98 -48.64 -9.50
N THR A 1035 8.29 -48.95 -9.44
CA THR A 1035 9.14 -48.52 -8.32
C THR A 1035 9.47 -47.02 -8.41
N LYS A 1036 9.63 -46.51 -9.64
CA LYS A 1036 9.90 -45.09 -9.90
C LYS A 1036 8.65 -44.20 -9.90
N TYR A 1037 7.49 -44.67 -10.38
CA TYR A 1037 6.31 -43.79 -10.47
C TYR A 1037 5.43 -43.81 -9.21
N ASN A 1038 5.25 -44.94 -8.52
CA ASN A 1038 4.36 -45.01 -7.34
C ASN A 1038 4.84 -44.10 -6.19
N SER A 1039 6.15 -43.90 -6.06
CA SER A 1039 6.79 -43.05 -5.05
C SER A 1039 6.67 -41.55 -5.35
N LYS A 1040 6.35 -41.18 -6.61
CA LYS A 1040 6.17 -39.78 -7.04
C LYS A 1040 4.70 -39.40 -7.26
N TYR A 1041 3.84 -40.32 -7.69
CA TYR A 1041 2.48 -40.03 -8.14
C TYR A 1041 1.47 -41.03 -7.54
N ASN A 1042 1.21 -40.89 -6.25
CA ASN A 1042 0.42 -41.84 -5.44
C ASN A 1042 -0.98 -42.14 -6.01
N ASN A 1043 -1.63 -41.16 -6.63
CA ASN A 1043 -3.00 -41.25 -7.17
C ASN A 1043 -3.02 -41.44 -8.71
N LEU A 1044 -1.97 -42.03 -9.30
CA LEU A 1044 -1.86 -42.21 -10.76
C LEU A 1044 -2.62 -43.45 -11.27
N THR A 1045 -3.84 -43.24 -11.75
CA THR A 1045 -4.66 -44.31 -12.36
C THR A 1045 -4.26 -44.53 -13.83
N ILE A 1046 -3.58 -45.64 -14.10
CA ILE A 1046 -3.22 -46.09 -15.46
C ILE A 1046 -4.25 -47.11 -15.94
N ASN A 1047 -5.27 -46.64 -16.67
CA ASN A 1047 -6.31 -47.49 -17.23
C ASN A 1047 -5.88 -48.11 -18.56
N TRP A 1048 -5.57 -49.40 -18.51
CA TRP A 1048 -5.34 -50.26 -19.66
C TRP A 1048 -6.68 -50.72 -20.24
N ASN A 1049 -7.19 -50.01 -21.26
CA ASN A 1049 -8.46 -50.34 -21.90
C ASN A 1049 -8.32 -51.54 -22.85
N ALA A 1050 -8.21 -52.73 -22.27
CA ALA A 1050 -8.46 -54.00 -22.94
C ALA A 1050 -9.94 -54.37 -22.79
N ASP A 1051 -10.84 -53.64 -23.49
CA ASP A 1051 -12.28 -53.88 -23.43
C ASP A 1051 -12.63 -55.29 -23.97
N PRO A 1052 -13.28 -56.17 -23.18
CA PRO A 1052 -13.73 -57.48 -23.65
C PRO A 1052 -14.67 -57.46 -24.86
N LYS A 1053 -15.29 -56.32 -25.18
CA LYS A 1053 -16.27 -56.17 -26.28
C LYS A 1053 -15.68 -56.28 -27.68
N PHE A 1054 -14.37 -56.17 -27.87
CA PHE A 1054 -13.73 -56.36 -29.19
C PHE A 1054 -13.70 -57.82 -29.71
N ARG A 1055 -14.46 -58.74 -29.10
CA ARG A 1055 -14.65 -60.13 -29.55
C ARG A 1055 -15.67 -60.33 -30.69
N SER A 1056 -16.36 -59.28 -31.16
CA SER A 1056 -17.59 -59.44 -31.97
C SER A 1056 -17.50 -59.15 -33.48
N PHE A 1057 -16.42 -58.53 -34.00
CA PHE A 1057 -16.26 -58.29 -35.45
C PHE A 1057 -15.48 -59.41 -36.17
N ALA A 1058 -15.93 -60.65 -36.00
CA ALA A 1058 -15.44 -61.82 -36.74
C ALA A 1058 -16.50 -62.94 -36.86
N LYS A 1059 -17.60 -62.69 -37.57
CA LYS A 1059 -18.41 -63.75 -38.23
C LYS A 1059 -18.92 -63.27 -39.60
N PRO A 1060 -19.11 -64.17 -40.57
CA PRO A 1060 -19.13 -63.81 -41.99
C PRO A 1060 -20.53 -63.45 -42.52
N SER A 1061 -20.59 -62.46 -43.42
CA SER A 1061 -21.62 -62.38 -44.45
C SER A 1061 -21.14 -63.12 -45.70
N ILE A 1062 -21.85 -64.19 -46.09
CA ILE A 1062 -21.67 -64.83 -47.39
C ILE A 1062 -22.49 -64.05 -48.43
N ALA A 1063 -21.96 -64.01 -49.65
CA ALA A 1063 -22.37 -63.21 -50.80
C ALA A 1063 -23.88 -63.02 -51.06
N ARG A 1064 -24.22 -61.87 -51.66
CA ARG A 1064 -25.09 -61.82 -52.85
C ARG A 1064 -24.98 -60.52 -53.66
N ASP A 1065 -24.56 -60.70 -54.91
CA ASP A 1065 -25.07 -60.15 -56.19
C ASP A 1065 -25.65 -58.72 -56.31
N SER A 1066 -25.30 -58.06 -57.43
CA SER A 1066 -26.03 -56.94 -58.11
C SER A 1066 -26.11 -55.56 -57.40
N LEU A 1067 -26.34 -54.39 -58.04
CA LEU A 1067 -26.21 -53.81 -59.41
C LEU A 1067 -26.32 -52.26 -59.18
N ASP A 1068 -25.83 -51.28 -59.96
CA ASP A 1068 -24.86 -51.19 -61.07
C ASP A 1068 -24.48 -49.69 -61.32
N TYR A 1069 -23.73 -49.39 -62.39
CA TYR A 1069 -23.65 -48.12 -63.15
C TYR A 1069 -23.59 -46.75 -62.42
N TYR A 1070 -22.45 -46.05 -62.55
CA TYR A 1070 -22.38 -44.89 -63.45
C TYR A 1070 -20.95 -44.56 -63.93
N ASP A 1071 -20.85 -43.66 -64.92
CA ASP A 1071 -19.76 -43.56 -65.91
C ASP A 1071 -18.40 -42.95 -65.42
N PRO A 1072 -17.24 -43.63 -65.66
CA PRO A 1072 -15.88 -43.10 -65.45
C PRO A 1072 -15.34 -42.03 -66.43
N ASN A 1073 -16.12 -41.50 -67.38
CA ASN A 1073 -15.65 -40.66 -68.49
C ASN A 1073 -15.09 -39.25 -68.10
N LYS A 1074 -13.87 -39.20 -67.53
CA LYS A 1074 -12.90 -38.09 -67.72
C LYS A 1074 -11.44 -38.44 -67.31
N ILE A 1075 -10.70 -38.98 -68.29
CA ILE A 1075 -9.40 -38.49 -68.81
C ILE A 1075 -8.32 -38.01 -67.80
N GLN A 1076 -7.04 -38.44 -67.84
CA GLN A 1076 -6.29 -39.53 -68.50
C GLN A 1076 -4.91 -39.62 -67.81
N PHE A 1077 -4.27 -40.82 -67.78
CA PHE A 1077 -2.87 -40.98 -67.35
C PHE A 1077 -1.92 -41.21 -68.55
N LYS A 1078 -0.70 -40.63 -68.49
CA LYS A 1078 0.52 -41.10 -69.19
C LYS A 1078 1.68 -41.01 -68.18
N ARG A 1079 2.19 -42.14 -67.67
CA ARG A 1079 3.37 -42.89 -68.15
C ARG A 1079 4.67 -42.08 -68.07
N LEU A 1080 5.77 -42.58 -67.50
CA LEU A 1080 6.14 -43.96 -67.10
C LEU A 1080 6.06 -44.16 -65.56
N GLY A 1081 6.44 -45.28 -64.92
CA GLY A 1081 7.16 -46.48 -65.40
C GLY A 1081 7.16 -47.69 -64.43
N ARG A 1082 8.35 -48.19 -64.10
CA ARG A 1082 8.72 -49.33 -63.22
C ARG A 1082 10.11 -49.00 -62.61
N ILE A 1083 10.60 -49.51 -61.47
CA ILE A 1083 10.33 -50.73 -60.68
C ILE A 1083 10.60 -50.46 -59.16
N TYR A 1084 10.13 -51.35 -58.28
CA TYR A 1084 10.30 -51.51 -56.79
C TYR A 1084 11.43 -50.72 -56.05
N ASP A 1085 11.30 -50.31 -54.77
CA ASP A 1085 10.44 -50.82 -53.68
C ASP A 1085 9.86 -49.76 -52.69
N TYR A 1086 8.76 -50.14 -52.02
CA TYR A 1086 7.95 -49.51 -50.95
C TYR A 1086 8.21 -48.07 -50.44
N HIS A 1087 7.13 -47.27 -50.47
CA HIS A 1087 6.89 -46.07 -49.64
C HIS A 1087 5.45 -46.09 -49.09
N ALA A 1088 5.23 -45.59 -47.87
CA ALA A 1088 3.89 -45.40 -47.30
C ALA A 1088 3.32 -44.00 -47.66
N TRP A 1089 2.03 -43.92 -47.99
CA TRP A 1089 1.36 -42.71 -48.47
C TRP A 1089 0.22 -42.25 -47.56
N GLY A 1090 0.06 -40.92 -47.44
CA GLY A 1090 -1.21 -40.28 -47.09
C GLY A 1090 -1.53 -40.06 -45.61
N ILE A 1091 -1.72 -38.80 -45.24
CA ILE A 1091 -2.55 -38.37 -44.10
C ILE A 1091 -3.49 -37.29 -44.64
N SER A 1092 -4.79 -37.41 -44.39
CA SER A 1092 -5.79 -36.38 -44.73
C SER A 1092 -6.46 -35.85 -43.48
N PHE A 1093 -6.64 -34.53 -43.42
CA PHE A 1093 -7.37 -33.85 -42.34
C PHE A 1093 -8.72 -33.36 -42.86
N LYS A 1094 -9.76 -33.44 -42.02
CA LYS A 1094 -10.98 -32.64 -42.14
C LYS A 1094 -11.20 -31.91 -40.83
N SER A 1095 -11.46 -30.61 -40.91
CA SER A 1095 -12.12 -29.87 -39.84
C SER A 1095 -13.62 -30.17 -39.88
N GLY A 1096 -14.18 -30.48 -38.72
CA GLY A 1096 -15.56 -30.21 -38.37
C GLY A 1096 -15.53 -29.34 -37.14
N ASP A 1097 -16.44 -28.38 -37.03
CA ASP A 1097 -16.42 -27.40 -35.96
C ASP A 1097 -16.91 -28.00 -34.62
N ASP A 1098 -16.37 -27.45 -33.55
CA ASP A 1098 -16.56 -27.79 -32.13
C ASP A 1098 -16.12 -29.19 -31.62
N ASP A 1099 -15.62 -29.17 -30.38
CA ASP A 1099 -15.26 -30.31 -29.50
C ASP A 1099 -14.43 -31.49 -30.04
N GLY A 1100 -13.71 -31.28 -31.15
CA GLY A 1100 -12.26 -31.55 -31.18
C GLY A 1100 -11.79 -32.90 -31.71
N LEU A 1101 -11.07 -32.83 -32.84
CA LEU A 1101 -10.21 -33.84 -33.51
C LEU A 1101 -10.35 -35.29 -33.02
N GLU A 1102 -11.11 -36.11 -33.75
CA GLU A 1102 -10.93 -37.56 -33.80
C GLU A 1102 -9.73 -37.91 -34.70
N LEU A 1103 -9.05 -39.04 -34.47
CA LEU A 1103 -7.90 -39.47 -35.26
C LEU A 1103 -8.11 -40.92 -35.70
N ASP A 1104 -8.74 -41.09 -36.87
CA ASP A 1104 -9.12 -42.39 -37.41
C ASP A 1104 -7.97 -43.01 -38.24
N LEU A 1105 -7.47 -44.16 -37.78
CA LEU A 1105 -6.26 -44.81 -38.29
C LEU A 1105 -6.60 -45.91 -39.30
N LYS A 1106 -7.02 -45.51 -40.50
CA LYS A 1106 -7.33 -46.45 -41.59
C LYS A 1106 -6.07 -46.93 -42.31
N ILE A 1107 -5.51 -48.04 -41.85
CA ILE A 1107 -4.35 -48.70 -42.48
C ILE A 1107 -4.81 -49.38 -43.79
N ILE A 1108 -4.17 -49.05 -44.90
CA ILE A 1108 -4.46 -49.63 -46.23
C ILE A 1108 -3.21 -50.38 -46.71
N GLY A 1109 -3.32 -51.70 -46.85
CA GLY A 1109 -2.22 -52.59 -47.19
C GLY A 1109 -1.49 -53.14 -45.96
N MET A 1110 -1.76 -54.41 -45.63
CA MET A 1110 -0.99 -55.21 -44.68
C MET A 1110 -0.56 -56.51 -45.37
N PRO A 1111 0.67 -57.03 -45.13
CA PRO A 1111 1.01 -58.40 -45.46
C PRO A 1111 0.17 -59.36 -44.60
N ASN A 1112 -0.35 -60.46 -45.17
CA ASN A 1112 -1.33 -61.35 -44.53
C ASN A 1112 -0.81 -62.14 -43.31
N ASP A 1113 0.46 -61.98 -42.93
CA ASP A 1113 1.18 -62.94 -42.09
C ASP A 1113 1.49 -62.50 -40.65
N LYS A 1114 1.09 -61.29 -40.22
CA LYS A 1114 1.35 -60.80 -38.86
C LYS A 1114 0.11 -60.17 -38.21
N ASN A 1115 -0.11 -60.47 -36.94
CA ASN A 1115 -1.16 -59.89 -36.11
C ASN A 1115 -0.61 -58.67 -35.37
N TYR A 1116 -1.37 -57.57 -35.34
CA TYR A 1116 -0.98 -56.32 -34.68
C TYR A 1116 -1.89 -56.03 -33.48
N ILE A 1117 -1.34 -55.43 -32.43
CA ILE A 1117 -2.09 -54.96 -31.25
C ILE A 1117 -1.71 -53.50 -30.99
N ILE A 1118 -2.72 -52.63 -30.87
CA ILE A 1118 -2.55 -51.21 -30.53
C ILE A 1118 -3.09 -51.00 -29.10
N PRO A 1119 -2.23 -51.00 -28.06
CA PRO A 1119 -2.66 -50.68 -26.70
C PRO A 1119 -2.92 -49.17 -26.55
N LEU A 1120 -4.16 -48.81 -26.20
CA LEU A 1120 -4.52 -47.46 -25.75
C LEU A 1120 -4.32 -47.35 -24.23
N ILE A 1121 -3.42 -46.46 -23.81
CA ILE A 1121 -3.18 -46.15 -22.40
C ILE A 1121 -3.88 -44.84 -22.04
N TYR A 1122 -4.83 -44.92 -21.11
CA TYR A 1122 -5.48 -43.75 -20.52
C TYR A 1122 -4.84 -43.46 -19.17
N ILE A 1123 -4.19 -42.31 -19.04
CA ILE A 1123 -3.58 -41.88 -17.78
C ILE A 1123 -4.45 -40.77 -17.18
N LYS A 1124 -4.95 -41.02 -15.97
CA LYS A 1124 -5.69 -40.07 -15.14
C LYS A 1124 -4.92 -39.89 -13.83
N GLU A 1125 -4.35 -38.71 -13.61
CA GLU A 1125 -4.06 -38.28 -12.24
C GLU A 1125 -5.40 -37.83 -11.65
N ASP A 1126 -5.83 -38.47 -10.56
CA ASP A 1126 -7.09 -38.12 -9.91
C ASP A 1126 -6.91 -36.81 -9.13
N TYR A 1127 -7.23 -35.70 -9.77
CA TYR A 1127 -7.35 -34.39 -9.14
C TYR A 1127 -8.39 -34.47 -8.01
N GLU A 1128 -7.92 -34.38 -6.77
CA GLU A 1128 -8.75 -34.17 -5.57
C GLU A 1128 -9.34 -32.76 -5.57
N SER A 1129 -10.25 -32.53 -6.52
CA SER A 1129 -11.21 -31.43 -6.42
C SER A 1129 -12.19 -31.77 -5.29
N LYS A 1130 -11.90 -31.26 -4.10
CA LYS A 1130 -12.98 -30.93 -3.15
C LYS A 1130 -13.90 -29.95 -3.88
N LYS A 1131 -14.99 -30.50 -4.42
CA LYS A 1131 -15.97 -29.76 -5.22
C LYS A 1131 -16.96 -29.06 -4.28
N ASP A 1132 -16.42 -28.28 -3.36
CA ASP A 1132 -17.18 -27.39 -2.50
C ASP A 1132 -17.62 -26.21 -3.39
N SER A 1133 -18.92 -26.11 -3.64
CA SER A 1133 -19.49 -25.18 -4.62
C SER A 1133 -19.45 -23.76 -4.10
N TYR A 1134 -18.60 -22.92 -4.68
CA TYR A 1134 -18.53 -21.49 -4.39
C TYR A 1134 -19.58 -20.75 -5.23
N ASP A 1135 -20.68 -20.34 -4.61
CA ASP A 1135 -21.64 -19.41 -5.21
C ASP A 1135 -21.04 -17.98 -5.17
N PRO A 1136 -20.91 -17.28 -6.31
CA PRO A 1136 -20.34 -15.94 -6.34
C PRO A 1136 -21.28 -14.83 -5.80
N ASN A 1137 -22.52 -15.14 -5.42
CA ASN A 1137 -23.54 -14.15 -5.04
C ASN A 1137 -23.96 -14.15 -3.56
N ASP A 1138 -23.40 -14.99 -2.69
CA ASP A 1138 -23.72 -14.97 -1.24
C ASP A 1138 -23.07 -13.76 -0.54
N PRO A 1139 -23.84 -12.81 0.05
CA PRO A 1139 -23.27 -11.64 0.73
C PRO A 1139 -22.74 -11.92 2.15
N ASN A 1140 -22.96 -13.12 2.72
CA ASN A 1140 -23.06 -13.31 4.18
C ASN A 1140 -22.13 -14.37 4.81
N VAL A 1141 -20.88 -14.52 4.33
CA VAL A 1141 -19.87 -15.34 5.04
C VAL A 1141 -18.61 -14.55 5.40
N ALA A 1142 -18.61 -13.98 6.60
CA ALA A 1142 -17.42 -13.39 7.24
C ALA A 1142 -17.45 -13.57 8.78
N THR A 1143 -17.39 -14.80 9.28
CA THR A 1143 -17.11 -15.12 10.70
C THR A 1143 -16.56 -16.53 10.87
N GLN A 1144 -15.93 -16.82 12.00
CA GLN A 1144 -15.25 -18.09 12.29
C GLN A 1144 -16.11 -19.02 13.17
N ASN A 1145 -16.07 -20.34 12.94
CA ASN A 1145 -15.58 -21.35 13.90
C ASN A 1145 -15.83 -22.80 13.43
N PHE A 1146 -15.18 -23.76 14.12
CA PHE A 1146 -15.43 -25.21 14.01
C PHE A 1146 -16.75 -25.58 14.71
N ASP A 1147 -17.53 -26.54 14.18
CA ASP A 1147 -17.48 -27.94 14.69
C ASP A 1147 -18.27 -28.95 13.80
N THR A 1148 -18.46 -30.19 14.29
CA THR A 1148 -18.82 -31.42 13.56
C THR A 1148 -20.21 -31.58 12.90
N ASN A 1149 -20.21 -32.40 11.83
CA ASN A 1149 -21.19 -33.47 11.47
C ASN A 1149 -22.54 -33.19 10.74
N VAL A 1150 -23.00 -34.28 10.10
CA VAL A 1150 -24.35 -34.62 9.57
C VAL A 1150 -24.69 -34.33 8.10
N ASN A 1151 -24.80 -35.44 7.34
CA ASN A 1151 -25.63 -35.80 6.17
C ASN A 1151 -26.12 -34.76 5.13
N LYS A 1152 -26.06 -35.20 3.86
CA LYS A 1152 -26.75 -34.60 2.71
C LYS A 1152 -28.22 -35.03 2.66
N GLY A 1153 -29.10 -34.15 2.18
CA GLY A 1153 -30.48 -34.46 1.82
C GLY A 1153 -31.01 -33.54 0.72
N ASP A 1154 -31.49 -34.17 -0.35
CA ASP A 1154 -32.45 -33.69 -1.37
C ASP A 1154 -32.16 -32.44 -2.23
N SER A 1155 -32.91 -32.38 -3.34
CA SER A 1155 -32.75 -31.45 -4.46
C SER A 1155 -34.05 -30.70 -4.75
N ILE A 1156 -33.96 -29.40 -5.03
CA ILE A 1156 -35.06 -28.58 -5.58
C ILE A 1156 -34.61 -28.02 -6.94
N LYS A 1157 -35.58 -27.71 -7.81
CA LYS A 1157 -35.40 -27.60 -9.27
C LYS A 1157 -35.22 -26.16 -9.77
N GLU A 1158 -34.70 -26.07 -10.99
CA GLU A 1158 -34.24 -24.89 -11.74
C GLU A 1158 -35.37 -23.97 -12.26
N GLU A 1159 -36.60 -24.07 -11.74
CA GLU A 1159 -37.82 -23.54 -12.38
C GLU A 1159 -38.39 -22.26 -11.73
N GLU A 1160 -37.85 -21.77 -10.61
CA GLU A 1160 -38.33 -20.56 -9.91
C GLU A 1160 -37.48 -19.29 -10.12
N LEU A 1161 -36.47 -19.30 -11.00
CA LEU A 1161 -35.50 -18.21 -11.16
C LEU A 1161 -35.76 -17.25 -12.36
N ILE A 1162 -37.03 -17.11 -12.80
CA ILE A 1162 -37.44 -16.16 -13.85
C ILE A 1162 -38.40 -15.09 -13.30
N ALA A 1163 -37.90 -14.23 -12.40
CA ALA A 1163 -38.52 -12.93 -12.10
C ALA A 1163 -37.56 -11.99 -11.35
N LYS A 1164 -37.53 -10.71 -11.76
CA LYS A 1164 -36.82 -9.57 -11.13
C LYS A 1164 -35.28 -9.62 -11.21
N ASN A 1165 -34.56 -8.50 -11.37
CA ASN A 1165 -35.02 -7.15 -11.69
C ASN A 1165 -33.97 -6.39 -12.52
N ILE A 1166 -34.46 -5.58 -13.45
CA ILE A 1166 -33.81 -4.34 -13.86
C ILE A 1166 -34.04 -3.33 -12.73
N GLN A 1167 -32.97 -2.75 -12.16
CA GLN A 1167 -32.93 -1.35 -11.76
C GLN A 1167 -31.50 -0.84 -11.62
#